data_AF-A0A1B0GQ41-F1
#
_entry.id   AF-A0A1B0GQ41-F1
#
_cell.length_a   1.000
_cell.length_b   1.000
_cell.length_c   1.000
_cell.angle_alpha   90.00
_cell.angle_beta   90.00
_cell.angle_gamma   90.00
#
_symmetry.space_group_name_H-M   'P 1'
#
loop_
_entity.id
_entity.type
_entity.pdbx_description
1 polymer ?
#
loop_
_entity_poly.entity_id
_entity_poly.type
_entity_poly.pdbx_seq_one_letter_code
_entity_poly.pdbx_strand_id
1 'polypeptide(L)'
;MSRLMLRLRSIVEKSGKIGVSPYATFTQKDFLYEDHSHSGTLINRFAKSIAYENSREAKIVRNSIKYSNFYPVHDQQKFFQELQKVETDQLARLLMFTANYRGNADIGKIFKVINQLDNEVDRRIGEMEYRDVQELMFMFLYLLPNKVTQLDAIRNGVQKLLDGFPQNDTKDNFLQICFYLGLFKKSRKESEQLKAFLGMHLSKFIRDLDTLQIALVANSAFKAAVTIPDKEFHQRLTTEILEMDQDIDIQLLVTFVKSLRHNRVDCGDVLDKVQHFLRNRSIPNADLRGYAHLLALFVENLVTGVGCVSPVGVSVETAWKNILSGHCGVVKLTDPAFDKLPCRVAAQIPKDDFDISKIFTKSELKSMSPAIAYSLIATKEALSQSQWLPMEIKEQNRTGVAVGIGMVDLVDICEAYDALQKGYNRVSPFFVPRILPNMAAGQISIKYGFRGPNHSVSTACATGAHAIGDGFRFIQRNEADVMVCGAGEASISPLSFAGFCRLRALSTSFNDDPQSASRPFDEKRDGFVMGEGAAIFVLEELEHAKCRNAPILGEILGYGCSGDAAHLTSPREDGLGAFLAMQRALEDAQLKPEDVGYINAHATSTPIGDAIESRAIIRLFGHHASKLAVSSTKGAHGHLLGSAGNLEALFALLACRHGQFPPTVNLNSISEDMKSVNYIAKASQSWPDGKRRVAVKNAFGFGGTNASLCIAEFKD
;
A
#
# COMPACT_ATOMS: atom_id res chain seq x y z
N MET A 1 23.34 4.10 -12.53
CA MET A 1 23.56 5.56 -12.68
C MET A 1 24.64 5.91 -13.70
N SER A 2 25.91 5.53 -13.52
CA SER A 2 26.98 5.76 -14.52
C SER A 2 26.75 5.04 -15.86
N ARG A 3 26.25 3.80 -15.84
CA ARG A 3 25.83 3.05 -17.05
C ARG A 3 24.57 3.61 -17.73
N LEU A 4 23.64 4.17 -16.94
CA LEU A 4 22.42 4.82 -17.41
C LEU A 4 22.74 6.14 -18.13
N MET A 5 23.65 6.95 -17.58
CA MET A 5 24.15 8.20 -18.19
C MET A 5 24.90 7.94 -19.51
N LEU A 6 25.65 6.84 -19.61
CA LEU A 6 26.33 6.42 -20.84
C LEU A 6 25.35 5.92 -21.92
N ARG A 7 24.27 5.23 -21.54
CA ARG A 7 23.19 4.81 -22.46
C ARG A 7 22.34 5.99 -22.95
N LEU A 8 22.00 6.94 -22.07
CA LEU A 8 21.31 8.19 -22.42
C LEU A 8 22.07 8.98 -23.49
N ARG A 9 23.40 9.06 -23.37
CA ARG A 9 24.29 9.71 -24.34
C ARG A 9 24.25 9.06 -25.74
N SER A 10 24.32 7.72 -25.80
CA SER A 10 24.28 6.98 -27.07
C SER A 10 22.94 7.09 -27.82
N ILE A 11 21.85 7.40 -27.12
CA ILE A 11 20.51 7.46 -27.69
C ILE A 11 20.19 8.87 -28.22
N VAL A 12 20.65 9.92 -27.53
CA VAL A 12 20.60 11.32 -28.00
C VAL A 12 21.40 11.52 -29.29
N GLU A 13 22.52 10.82 -29.45
CA GLU A 13 23.32 10.82 -30.69
C GLU A 13 22.61 10.10 -31.86
N LYS A 14 21.66 9.18 -31.58
CA LYS A 14 20.93 8.40 -32.61
C LYS A 14 19.60 9.04 -33.03
N SER A 15 19.03 9.94 -32.23
CA SER A 15 17.67 10.46 -32.45
C SER A 15 17.57 11.58 -33.49
N GLY A 16 18.68 12.09 -34.04
CA GLY A 16 18.72 12.96 -35.23
C GLY A 16 17.88 14.27 -35.19
N LYS A 17 17.26 14.60 -34.05
CA LYS A 17 16.23 15.66 -33.92
C LYS A 17 16.47 16.62 -32.75
N ILE A 18 17.73 16.82 -32.38
CA ILE A 18 18.12 18.02 -31.62
C ILE A 18 19.16 18.73 -32.47
N GLY A 19 18.78 19.87 -33.03
CA GLY A 19 19.72 20.84 -33.58
C GLY A 19 20.55 21.42 -32.45
N VAL A 20 21.52 20.63 -31.97
CA VAL A 20 22.58 21.12 -31.09
C VAL A 20 23.50 21.98 -31.96
N SER A 21 23.71 23.22 -31.53
CA SER A 21 24.69 24.15 -32.10
C SER A 21 26.05 23.45 -32.32
N PRO A 22 26.81 23.75 -33.39
CA PRO A 22 28.05 23.05 -33.78
C PRO A 22 29.23 23.16 -32.79
N TYR A 23 29.01 23.62 -31.56
CA TYR A 23 30.06 23.76 -30.56
C TYR A 23 29.91 22.72 -29.46
N ALA A 24 30.86 21.79 -29.47
CA ALA A 24 31.33 20.92 -28.40
C ALA A 24 30.66 19.54 -28.25
N THR A 25 30.95 18.65 -29.20
CA THR A 25 31.18 17.23 -28.91
C THR A 25 32.56 16.82 -29.40
N PHE A 26 33.46 16.45 -28.50
CA PHE A 26 34.57 15.55 -28.81
C PHE A 26 34.23 14.16 -28.25
N THR A 27 34.42 13.13 -29.05
CA THR A 27 34.26 11.74 -28.64
C THR A 27 35.62 11.13 -28.29
N GLN A 28 35.61 10.06 -27.49
CA GLN A 28 36.84 9.34 -27.10
C GLN A 28 37.54 8.66 -28.29
N LYS A 29 36.86 8.53 -29.45
CA LYS A 29 37.43 8.02 -30.71
C LYS A 29 38.26 9.07 -31.47
N ASP A 30 38.05 10.36 -31.22
CA ASP A 30 38.80 11.46 -31.86
C ASP A 30 40.26 11.61 -31.33
N PHE A 31 40.68 10.72 -30.43
CA PHE A 31 42.02 10.68 -29.82
C PHE A 31 42.79 9.38 -30.09
N LEU A 32 42.30 8.50 -30.97
CA LEU A 32 43.08 7.36 -31.44
C LEU A 32 43.89 7.78 -32.68
N TYR A 33 45.21 7.73 -32.52
CA TYR A 33 46.20 7.90 -33.58
C TYR A 33 45.98 6.88 -34.71
N GLU A 34 45.88 7.36 -35.95
CA GLU A 34 46.45 6.65 -37.10
C GLU A 34 47.30 7.64 -37.90
N ASP A 35 48.54 7.21 -38.15
CA ASP A 35 49.49 7.82 -39.06
C ASP A 35 48.83 8.06 -40.42
N HIS A 36 48.89 9.29 -40.93
CA HIS A 36 49.30 9.62 -42.30
C HIS A 36 48.96 11.08 -42.63
N SER A 37 49.86 11.65 -43.41
CA SER A 37 49.99 13.05 -43.79
C SER A 37 48.73 13.65 -44.44
N HIS A 38 48.41 14.87 -43.99
CA HIS A 38 47.54 15.89 -44.61
C HIS A 38 46.07 15.96 -44.12
N SER A 39 45.87 16.53 -42.93
CA SER A 39 44.91 17.64 -42.70
C SER A 39 45.06 18.17 -41.26
N GLY A 40 45.33 19.47 -41.11
CA GLY A 40 45.71 20.08 -39.83
C GLY A 40 44.52 20.47 -38.95
N THR A 41 44.49 19.97 -37.72
CA THR A 41 43.53 20.29 -36.65
C THR A 41 43.71 21.70 -36.08
N LEU A 42 42.66 22.21 -35.41
CA LEU A 42 42.56 23.53 -34.76
C LEU A 42 43.72 23.82 -33.77
N ILE A 43 44.31 22.78 -33.17
CA ILE A 43 45.51 22.85 -32.33
C ILE A 43 46.74 23.34 -33.12
N ASN A 44 46.85 23.01 -34.40
CA ASN A 44 47.91 23.48 -35.27
C ASN A 44 47.71 24.96 -35.70
N ARG A 45 46.46 25.47 -35.64
CA ARG A 45 46.15 26.91 -35.80
C ARG A 45 46.44 27.69 -34.52
N PHE A 46 46.16 27.12 -33.34
CA PHE A 46 46.46 27.72 -32.04
C PHE A 46 47.98 27.74 -31.75
N ALA A 47 48.70 26.69 -32.14
CA ALA A 47 50.17 26.65 -32.08
C ALA A 47 50.83 27.64 -33.05
N LYS A 48 50.20 27.95 -34.19
CA LYS A 48 50.68 28.97 -35.14
C LYS A 48 50.38 30.40 -34.70
N SER A 49 49.28 30.67 -33.99
CA SER A 49 48.98 32.03 -33.50
C SER A 49 49.86 32.44 -32.32
N ILE A 50 50.32 31.48 -31.51
CA ILE A 50 51.29 31.73 -30.43
C ILE A 50 52.73 31.77 -30.96
N ALA A 51 53.00 31.28 -32.18
CA ALA A 51 54.34 31.26 -32.77
C ALA A 51 54.75 32.54 -33.51
N TYR A 52 53.91 33.58 -33.54
CA TYR A 52 54.23 34.81 -34.29
C TYR A 52 54.87 35.93 -33.48
N GLU A 53 54.97 35.84 -32.15
CA GLU A 53 55.62 36.89 -31.37
C GLU A 53 56.64 36.31 -30.38
N ASN A 54 57.89 36.33 -30.85
CA ASN A 54 59.17 36.12 -30.17
C ASN A 54 59.63 34.70 -29.80
N SER A 55 60.83 34.39 -30.29
CA SER A 55 61.38 33.06 -30.52
C SER A 55 62.43 32.66 -29.47
N ARG A 56 62.02 32.61 -28.20
CA ARG A 56 62.80 31.90 -27.16
C ARG A 56 61.92 31.02 -26.27
N GLU A 57 60.68 31.41 -25.98
CA GLU A 57 59.70 30.57 -25.28
C GLU A 57 59.16 29.41 -26.14
N ALA A 58 59.13 29.53 -27.48
CA ALA A 58 58.60 28.49 -28.37
C ALA A 58 59.40 27.17 -28.32
N LYS A 59 60.69 27.22 -27.98
CA LYS A 59 61.53 26.02 -27.80
C LYS A 59 61.31 25.39 -26.41
N ILE A 60 60.91 26.19 -25.43
CA ILE A 60 60.50 25.74 -24.09
C ILE A 60 59.14 25.05 -24.22
N VAL A 61 58.13 25.70 -24.81
CA VAL A 61 56.77 25.14 -25.00
C VAL A 61 56.78 23.86 -25.85
N ARG A 62 57.56 23.80 -26.95
CA ARG A 62 57.71 22.55 -27.74
C ARG A 62 58.34 21.40 -26.96
N ASN A 63 59.26 21.70 -26.03
CA ASN A 63 59.91 20.68 -25.21
C ASN A 63 59.10 20.35 -23.94
N SER A 64 58.28 21.26 -23.44
CA SER A 64 57.37 21.06 -22.31
C SER A 64 56.19 20.15 -22.66
N ILE A 65 55.74 20.15 -23.92
CA ILE A 65 54.62 19.31 -24.37
C ILE A 65 55.05 17.86 -24.64
N LYS A 66 56.36 17.59 -24.83
CA LYS A 66 56.89 16.22 -24.95
C LYS A 66 57.05 15.49 -23.62
N TYR A 67 56.92 16.19 -22.49
CA TYR A 67 56.84 15.59 -21.16
C TYR A 67 55.41 15.71 -20.63
N SER A 68 54.65 14.65 -20.81
CA SER A 68 53.55 14.27 -19.95
C SER A 68 53.97 14.33 -18.49
N ASN A 69 53.61 15.41 -17.81
CA ASN A 69 53.37 15.53 -16.38
C ASN A 69 52.91 16.97 -16.14
N PHE A 70 51.61 17.19 -15.93
CA PHE A 70 51.25 18.37 -15.14
C PHE A 70 51.83 18.12 -13.76
N TYR A 71 52.85 18.90 -13.41
CA TYR A 71 53.34 18.99 -12.05
C TYR A 71 52.13 19.26 -11.12
N PRO A 72 52.15 18.79 -9.85
CA PRO A 72 51.16 19.22 -8.87
C PRO A 72 51.05 20.75 -8.96
N VAL A 73 49.84 21.31 -8.86
CA VAL A 73 49.64 22.77 -8.82
C VAL A 73 50.57 23.31 -7.74
N HIS A 74 51.76 23.77 -8.13
CA HIS A 74 52.86 24.04 -7.20
C HIS A 74 52.60 25.32 -6.42
N ASP A 75 51.84 26.22 -7.05
CA ASP A 75 51.32 27.44 -6.46
C ASP A 75 49.80 27.44 -6.59
N GLN A 76 49.17 26.77 -5.62
CA GLN A 76 47.72 26.70 -5.50
C GLN A 76 47.10 28.08 -5.37
N GLN A 77 47.72 28.98 -4.61
CA GLN A 77 47.23 30.35 -4.44
C GLN A 77 47.16 31.10 -5.76
N LYS A 78 48.22 31.04 -6.58
CA LYS A 78 48.22 31.71 -7.89
C LYS A 78 47.18 31.13 -8.85
N PHE A 79 47.06 29.80 -8.92
CA PHE A 79 46.03 29.16 -9.74
C PHE A 79 44.62 29.59 -9.34
N PHE A 80 44.34 29.70 -8.04
CA PHE A 80 43.03 30.11 -7.53
C PHE A 80 42.77 31.63 -7.65
N GLN A 81 43.81 32.46 -7.60
CA GLN A 81 43.70 33.89 -7.92
C GLN A 81 43.39 34.13 -9.40
N GLU A 82 43.99 33.33 -10.30
CA GLU A 82 43.69 33.41 -11.72
C GLU A 82 42.28 32.90 -12.01
N LEU A 83 41.81 31.85 -11.32
CA LEU A 83 40.45 31.33 -11.45
C LEU A 83 39.37 32.41 -11.23
N GLN A 84 39.61 33.35 -10.32
CA GLN A 84 38.70 34.48 -10.07
C GLN A 84 38.60 35.46 -11.25
N LYS A 85 39.58 35.48 -12.14
CA LYS A 85 39.65 36.38 -13.30
C LYS A 85 39.11 35.74 -14.59
N VAL A 86 38.77 34.46 -14.56
CA VAL A 86 38.28 33.69 -15.71
C VAL A 86 36.80 34.01 -15.97
N GLU A 87 36.43 34.25 -17.23
CA GLU A 87 35.03 34.43 -17.65
C GLU A 87 34.24 33.11 -17.60
N THR A 88 32.91 33.19 -17.53
CA THR A 88 32.02 32.03 -17.31
C THR A 88 32.17 30.94 -18.39
N ASP A 89 32.38 31.32 -19.65
CA ASP A 89 32.60 30.42 -20.78
C ASP A 89 33.96 29.68 -20.70
N GLN A 90 34.97 30.32 -20.11
CA GLN A 90 36.29 29.74 -19.89
C GLN A 90 36.31 28.84 -18.64
N LEU A 91 35.48 29.13 -17.64
CA LEU A 91 35.28 28.28 -16.46
C LEU A 91 34.71 26.92 -16.86
N ALA A 92 33.76 26.91 -17.81
CA ALA A 92 33.26 25.70 -18.44
C ALA A 92 34.40 24.88 -19.08
N ARG A 93 35.25 25.50 -19.91
CA ARG A 93 36.37 24.77 -20.56
C ARG A 93 37.34 24.14 -19.54
N LEU A 94 37.56 24.78 -18.40
CA LEU A 94 38.39 24.28 -17.30
C LEU A 94 37.76 23.06 -16.60
N LEU A 95 36.43 23.07 -16.39
CA LEU A 95 35.66 21.95 -15.85
C LEU A 95 35.69 20.72 -16.79
N MET A 96 35.59 20.90 -18.11
CA MET A 96 35.74 19.79 -19.07
C MET A 96 37.15 19.19 -19.06
N PHE A 97 38.18 20.03 -18.95
CA PHE A 97 39.58 19.61 -18.95
C PHE A 97 39.95 18.80 -17.70
N THR A 98 39.44 19.20 -16.53
CA THR A 98 39.69 18.48 -15.26
C THR A 98 39.02 17.10 -15.19
N ALA A 99 37.91 16.87 -15.91
CA ALA A 99 37.25 15.57 -16.01
C ALA A 99 38.11 14.49 -16.70
N ASN A 100 38.98 14.88 -17.64
CA ASN A 100 39.92 13.99 -18.35
C ASN A 100 41.13 13.56 -17.50
N TYR A 101 41.37 14.19 -16.35
CA TYR A 101 42.52 13.90 -15.48
C TYR A 101 42.34 12.66 -14.57
N ARG A 102 41.16 12.01 -14.62
CA ARG A 102 40.79 10.87 -13.76
C ARG A 102 41.65 9.61 -13.94
N GLY A 103 42.48 9.55 -14.99
CA GLY A 103 43.28 8.37 -15.29
C GLY A 103 44.52 8.17 -14.42
N ASN A 104 45.14 9.23 -13.86
CA ASN A 104 46.52 9.15 -13.34
C ASN A 104 46.85 10.06 -12.13
N ALA A 105 45.88 10.46 -11.29
CA ALA A 105 46.13 11.47 -10.24
C ALA A 105 45.61 11.14 -8.84
N ASP A 106 46.25 11.73 -7.83
CA ASP A 106 45.85 11.71 -6.41
C ASP A 106 44.44 12.28 -6.23
N ILE A 107 43.50 11.40 -5.89
CA ILE A 107 42.07 11.67 -5.71
C ILE A 107 41.82 12.83 -4.75
N GLY A 108 42.64 13.01 -3.70
CA GLY A 108 42.49 14.07 -2.71
C GLY A 108 42.71 15.47 -3.29
N LYS A 109 43.63 15.63 -4.26
CA LYS A 109 43.91 16.91 -4.91
C LYS A 109 42.81 17.30 -5.90
N ILE A 110 42.23 16.31 -6.60
CA ILE A 110 41.08 16.53 -7.49
C ILE A 110 39.87 17.03 -6.70
N PHE A 111 39.58 16.44 -5.54
CA PHE A 111 38.45 16.90 -4.70
C PHE A 111 38.62 18.36 -4.23
N LYS A 112 39.84 18.79 -3.88
CA LYS A 112 40.09 20.19 -3.49
C LYS A 112 39.81 21.16 -4.63
N VAL A 113 40.26 20.82 -5.84
CA VAL A 113 40.02 21.66 -7.04
C VAL A 113 38.52 21.71 -7.36
N ILE A 114 37.82 20.58 -7.29
CA ILE A 114 36.37 20.54 -7.56
C ILE A 114 35.59 21.34 -6.52
N ASN A 115 35.92 21.23 -5.23
CA ASN A 115 35.23 21.99 -4.18
C ASN A 115 35.45 23.50 -4.30
N GLN A 116 36.62 23.95 -4.76
CA GLN A 116 36.84 25.38 -4.99
C GLN A 116 36.18 25.89 -6.27
N LEU A 117 36.13 25.06 -7.32
CA LEU A 117 35.32 25.34 -8.50
C LEU A 117 33.83 25.43 -8.15
N ASP A 118 33.34 24.53 -7.30
CA ASP A 118 31.99 24.58 -6.75
C ASP A 118 31.74 25.90 -6.01
N ASN A 119 32.59 26.26 -5.05
CA ASN A 119 32.47 27.53 -4.31
C ASN A 119 32.48 28.77 -5.23
N GLU A 120 33.35 28.79 -6.25
CA GLU A 120 33.48 29.95 -7.13
C GLU A 120 32.30 30.04 -8.11
N VAL A 121 31.80 28.91 -8.61
CA VAL A 121 30.57 28.91 -9.42
C VAL A 121 29.38 29.32 -8.56
N ASP A 122 29.26 28.78 -7.35
CA ASP A 122 28.19 29.08 -6.42
C ASP A 122 28.07 30.59 -6.14
N ARG A 123 29.22 31.25 -5.90
CA ARG A 123 29.31 32.70 -5.72
C ARG A 123 28.75 33.50 -6.90
N ARG A 124 28.87 32.98 -8.13
CA ARG A 124 28.54 33.67 -9.38
C ARG A 124 27.16 33.31 -9.94
N ILE A 125 26.55 32.21 -9.50
CA ILE A 125 25.27 31.70 -10.04
C ILE A 125 24.15 32.76 -10.05
N GLY A 126 24.11 33.64 -9.04
CA GLY A 126 23.11 34.70 -8.96
C GLY A 126 23.14 35.65 -10.16
N GLU A 127 24.35 35.92 -10.68
CA GLU A 127 24.65 36.87 -11.77
C GLU A 127 24.64 36.21 -13.15
N MET A 128 24.62 34.88 -13.22
CA MET A 128 24.60 34.14 -14.47
C MET A 128 23.22 34.17 -15.14
N GLU A 129 23.24 34.20 -16.47
CA GLU A 129 22.04 34.02 -17.28
C GLU A 129 21.55 32.57 -17.17
N TYR A 130 20.24 32.37 -17.41
CA TYR A 130 19.58 31.07 -17.29
C TYR A 130 20.32 29.96 -18.05
N ARG A 131 20.73 30.25 -19.28
CA ARG A 131 21.43 29.32 -20.17
C ARG A 131 22.81 28.92 -19.64
N ASP A 132 23.55 29.88 -19.08
CA ASP A 132 24.91 29.64 -18.57
C ASP A 132 24.85 28.70 -17.35
N VAL A 133 23.84 28.88 -16.50
CA VAL A 133 23.57 27.97 -15.37
C VAL A 133 23.26 26.56 -15.85
N GLN A 134 22.43 26.41 -16.89
CA GLN A 134 22.12 25.09 -17.47
C GLN A 134 23.37 24.38 -17.98
N GLU A 135 24.21 25.09 -18.75
CA GLU A 135 25.44 24.54 -19.31
C GLU A 135 26.40 24.11 -18.20
N LEU A 136 26.62 24.96 -17.19
CA LEU A 136 27.49 24.64 -16.05
C LEU A 136 27.00 23.45 -15.23
N MET A 137 25.69 23.39 -14.94
CA MET A 137 25.11 22.27 -14.20
C MET A 137 25.28 20.94 -14.92
N PHE A 138 25.17 20.93 -16.25
CA PHE A 138 25.43 19.73 -17.03
C PHE A 138 26.88 19.24 -16.87
N MET A 139 27.82 20.17 -16.81
CA MET A 139 29.25 19.87 -16.73
C MET A 139 29.66 19.30 -15.36
N PHE A 140 29.06 19.77 -14.28
CA PHE A 140 29.26 19.19 -12.95
C PHE A 140 28.86 17.72 -12.83
N LEU A 141 27.88 17.26 -13.63
CA LEU A 141 27.50 15.83 -13.68
C LEU A 141 28.66 14.95 -14.16
N TYR A 142 29.53 15.47 -15.02
CA TYR A 142 30.71 14.74 -15.51
C TYR A 142 31.81 14.67 -14.44
N LEU A 143 31.93 15.71 -13.60
CA LEU A 143 33.00 15.85 -12.62
C LEU A 143 32.81 15.06 -11.34
N LEU A 144 31.58 14.84 -10.86
CA LEU A 144 31.31 14.06 -9.65
C LEU A 144 29.97 13.28 -9.71
N PRO A 145 29.82 12.28 -10.60
CA PRO A 145 28.54 11.61 -10.81
C PRO A 145 27.94 10.95 -9.56
N ASN A 146 28.77 10.63 -8.56
CA ASN A 146 28.34 10.02 -7.29
C ASN A 146 28.23 11.00 -6.11
N LYS A 147 28.63 12.26 -6.27
CA LYS A 147 28.63 13.30 -5.22
C LYS A 147 28.07 14.65 -5.69
N VAL A 148 27.52 14.74 -6.90
CA VAL A 148 27.03 15.99 -7.50
C VAL A 148 25.98 16.71 -6.66
N THR A 149 25.18 15.99 -5.87
CA THR A 149 24.18 16.55 -4.96
C THR A 149 24.76 17.17 -3.69
N GLN A 150 26.07 17.02 -3.47
CA GLN A 150 26.79 17.63 -2.35
C GLN A 150 27.37 19.00 -2.73
N LEU A 151 27.31 19.36 -4.02
CA LEU A 151 27.83 20.62 -4.54
C LEU A 151 26.81 21.73 -4.36
N ASP A 152 27.24 22.86 -3.80
CA ASP A 152 26.36 23.99 -3.54
C ASP A 152 25.96 24.70 -4.84
N ALA A 153 26.86 24.75 -5.83
CA ALA A 153 26.55 25.28 -7.16
C ALA A 153 25.42 24.50 -7.85
N ILE A 154 25.30 23.19 -7.62
CA ILE A 154 24.20 22.40 -8.17
C ILE A 154 22.88 22.73 -7.46
N ARG A 155 22.89 22.91 -6.14
CA ARG A 155 21.68 23.27 -5.38
C ARG A 155 21.17 24.64 -5.75
N ASN A 156 22.04 25.64 -5.71
CA ASN A 156 21.68 27.03 -6.01
C ASN A 156 21.41 27.21 -7.50
N GLY A 157 22.09 26.45 -8.37
CA GLY A 157 21.80 26.37 -9.80
C GLY A 157 20.39 25.86 -10.07
N VAL A 158 19.97 24.76 -9.43
CA VAL A 158 18.58 24.28 -9.54
C VAL A 158 17.58 25.35 -9.12
N GLN A 159 17.85 26.08 -8.04
CA GLN A 159 16.96 27.15 -7.59
C GLN A 159 16.84 28.26 -8.64
N LYS A 160 17.96 28.71 -9.22
CA LYS A 160 17.96 29.69 -10.30
C LYS A 160 17.20 29.19 -11.54
N LEU A 161 17.33 27.91 -11.89
CA LEU A 161 16.56 27.30 -12.98
C LEU A 161 15.06 27.21 -12.69
N LEU A 162 14.67 27.00 -11.43
CA LEU A 162 13.26 27.03 -11.01
C LEU A 162 12.70 28.45 -11.12
N ASP A 163 13.42 29.44 -10.60
CA ASP A 163 12.97 30.84 -10.58
C ASP A 163 12.84 31.44 -11.99
N GLY A 164 13.73 31.04 -12.91
CA GLY A 164 13.71 31.47 -14.32
C GLY A 164 12.87 30.59 -15.25
N PHE A 165 12.29 29.49 -14.76
CA PHE A 165 11.48 28.59 -15.58
C PHE A 165 10.24 29.26 -16.19
N PRO A 166 9.50 30.15 -15.50
CA PRO A 166 8.32 30.81 -16.08
C PRO A 166 8.60 31.60 -17.36
N GLN A 167 9.82 32.13 -17.52
CA GLN A 167 10.25 32.84 -18.74
C GLN A 167 10.89 31.91 -19.79
N ASN A 168 11.15 30.64 -19.43
CA ASN A 168 11.87 29.66 -20.24
C ASN A 168 11.15 28.29 -20.21
N ASP A 169 9.83 28.30 -20.33
CA ASP A 169 8.95 27.16 -20.03
C ASP A 169 8.85 26.15 -21.20
N THR A 170 9.99 25.58 -21.56
CA THR A 170 10.09 24.54 -22.59
C THR A 170 10.04 23.14 -22.01
N LYS A 171 9.68 22.15 -22.84
CA LYS A 171 9.69 20.73 -22.47
C LYS A 171 11.08 20.27 -22.01
N ASP A 172 12.12 20.69 -22.70
CA ASP A 172 13.50 20.31 -22.37
C ASP A 172 13.93 20.86 -21.00
N ASN A 173 13.57 22.12 -20.71
CA ASN A 173 13.86 22.73 -19.42
C ASN A 173 13.06 22.07 -18.29
N PHE A 174 11.79 21.70 -18.54
CA PHE A 174 10.97 20.96 -17.59
C PHE A 174 11.62 19.61 -17.22
N LEU A 175 12.03 18.85 -18.23
CA LEU A 175 12.68 17.56 -18.06
C LEU A 175 14.02 17.71 -17.33
N GLN A 176 14.80 18.73 -17.67
CA GLN A 176 16.07 19.01 -17.01
C GLN A 176 15.92 19.32 -15.52
N ILE A 177 14.93 20.14 -15.14
CA ILE A 177 14.62 20.42 -13.73
C ILE A 177 14.16 19.15 -13.01
N CYS A 178 13.27 18.36 -13.63
CA CYS A 178 12.84 17.06 -13.09
C CYS A 178 14.03 16.12 -12.85
N PHE A 179 15.01 16.13 -13.75
CA PHE A 179 16.24 15.36 -13.61
C PHE A 179 17.08 15.82 -12.43
N TYR A 180 17.41 17.11 -12.35
CA TYR A 180 18.29 17.62 -11.29
C TYR A 180 17.69 17.46 -9.90
N LEU A 181 16.42 17.84 -9.72
CA LEU A 181 15.72 17.62 -8.45
C LEU A 181 15.62 16.13 -8.12
N GLY A 182 15.45 15.27 -9.13
CA GLY A 182 15.48 13.82 -8.98
C GLY A 182 16.83 13.24 -8.53
N LEU A 183 17.95 13.97 -8.63
CA LEU A 183 19.25 13.49 -8.16
C LEU A 183 19.36 13.49 -6.62
N PHE A 184 18.68 14.42 -5.93
CA PHE A 184 18.77 14.62 -4.48
C PHE A 184 18.05 13.51 -3.70
N LYS A 185 18.77 12.41 -3.45
CA LYS A 185 18.26 11.30 -2.63
C LYS A 185 18.13 11.73 -1.16
N LYS A 186 16.95 11.54 -0.57
CA LYS A 186 16.64 11.70 0.86
C LYS A 186 16.57 13.14 1.40
N SER A 187 16.60 14.16 0.54
CA SER A 187 16.41 15.54 1.01
C SER A 187 14.93 15.95 0.99
N ARG A 188 14.42 16.38 2.14
CA ARG A 188 13.02 16.80 2.28
C ARG A 188 12.72 18.06 1.47
N LYS A 189 13.62 19.05 1.49
CA LYS A 189 13.44 20.34 0.81
C LYS A 189 13.28 20.17 -0.71
N GLU A 190 14.22 19.49 -1.35
CA GLU A 190 14.23 19.29 -2.80
C GLU A 190 13.08 18.35 -3.24
N SER A 191 12.66 17.40 -2.38
CA SER A 191 11.47 16.57 -2.66
C SER A 191 10.18 17.39 -2.68
N GLU A 192 10.01 18.33 -1.75
CA GLU A 192 8.86 19.26 -1.74
C GLU A 192 8.91 20.22 -2.94
N GLN A 193 10.10 20.70 -3.33
CA GLN A 193 10.27 21.51 -4.53
C GLN A 193 9.90 20.75 -5.80
N LEU A 194 10.34 19.49 -5.93
CA LEU A 194 9.95 18.63 -7.05
C LEU A 194 8.43 18.41 -7.08
N LYS A 195 7.82 18.17 -5.92
CA LYS A 195 6.37 18.00 -5.80
C LYS A 195 5.61 19.24 -6.26
N ALA A 196 6.02 20.43 -5.79
CA ALA A 196 5.41 21.70 -6.19
C ALA A 196 5.59 21.96 -7.70
N PHE A 197 6.80 21.75 -8.22
CA PHE A 197 7.12 21.94 -9.64
C PHE A 197 6.29 21.02 -10.54
N LEU A 198 6.21 19.72 -10.21
CA LEU A 198 5.36 18.77 -10.93
C LEU A 198 3.88 19.18 -10.82
N GLY A 199 3.41 19.58 -9.64
CA GLY A 199 2.03 20.02 -9.44
C GLY A 199 1.61 21.18 -10.36
N MET A 200 2.54 22.09 -10.68
CA MET A 200 2.26 23.25 -11.52
C MET A 200 2.41 22.97 -13.02
N HIS A 201 3.40 22.15 -13.42
CA HIS A 201 3.83 22.09 -14.81
C HIS A 201 3.64 20.73 -15.49
N LEU A 202 3.42 19.66 -14.73
CA LEU A 202 3.38 18.31 -15.28
C LEU A 202 2.34 18.16 -16.41
N SER A 203 1.11 18.66 -16.21
CA SER A 203 0.04 18.55 -17.21
C SER A 203 0.38 19.20 -18.56
N LYS A 204 1.23 20.24 -18.55
CA LYS A 204 1.64 20.95 -19.76
C LYS A 204 2.64 20.16 -20.61
N PHE A 205 3.50 19.36 -19.98
CA PHE A 205 4.66 18.74 -20.65
C PHE A 205 4.62 17.21 -20.67
N ILE A 206 3.54 16.59 -20.24
CA ILE A 206 3.48 15.12 -20.12
C ILE A 206 3.16 14.38 -21.42
N ARG A 207 2.75 15.11 -22.47
CA ARG A 207 2.46 14.54 -23.79
C ARG A 207 3.69 14.49 -24.68
N ASP A 208 3.67 13.62 -25.68
CA ASP A 208 4.72 13.47 -26.68
C ASP A 208 6.13 13.22 -26.07
N LEU A 209 6.17 12.40 -25.02
CA LEU A 209 7.39 11.97 -24.37
C LEU A 209 7.95 10.71 -25.03
N ASP A 210 9.26 10.68 -25.27
CA ASP A 210 9.94 9.44 -25.64
C ASP A 210 10.15 8.52 -24.41
N THR A 211 10.58 7.28 -24.64
CA THR A 211 10.83 6.28 -23.59
C THR A 211 11.67 6.78 -22.41
N LEU A 212 12.72 7.55 -22.69
CA LEU A 212 13.66 8.01 -21.67
C LEU A 212 13.07 9.18 -20.88
N GLN A 213 12.34 10.05 -21.56
CA GLN A 213 11.60 11.14 -20.94
C GLN A 213 10.47 10.60 -20.06
N ILE A 214 9.77 9.55 -20.49
CA ILE A 214 8.78 8.83 -19.67
C ILE A 214 9.45 8.28 -18.41
N ALA A 215 10.60 7.63 -18.52
CA ALA A 215 11.32 7.09 -17.36
C ALA A 215 11.73 8.16 -16.36
N LEU A 216 12.16 9.31 -16.88
CA LEU A 216 12.53 10.44 -16.06
C LEU A 216 11.32 10.98 -15.29
N VAL A 217 10.22 11.28 -15.98
CA VAL A 217 8.98 11.80 -15.38
C VAL A 217 8.39 10.81 -14.40
N ALA A 218 8.31 9.53 -14.76
CA ALA A 218 7.85 8.43 -13.93
C ALA A 218 8.62 8.32 -12.60
N ASN A 219 9.96 8.39 -12.67
CA ASN A 219 10.83 8.35 -11.51
C ASN A 219 10.70 9.59 -10.63
N SER A 220 10.61 10.78 -11.24
CA SER A 220 10.47 12.05 -10.52
C SER A 220 9.13 12.14 -9.80
N ALA A 221 8.04 11.75 -10.46
CA ALA A 221 6.70 11.67 -9.86
C ALA A 221 6.67 10.68 -8.69
N PHE A 222 7.25 9.48 -8.87
CA PHE A 222 7.37 8.49 -7.80
C PHE A 222 8.14 9.03 -6.58
N LYS A 223 9.30 9.66 -6.79
CA LYS A 223 10.12 10.23 -5.71
C LYS A 223 9.42 11.36 -4.95
N ALA A 224 8.63 12.16 -5.66
CA ALA A 224 7.85 13.25 -5.08
C ALA A 224 6.49 12.81 -4.52
N ALA A 225 6.16 11.51 -4.61
CA ALA A 225 4.85 10.96 -4.31
C ALA A 225 3.69 11.70 -5.02
N VAL A 226 3.92 12.13 -6.27
CA VAL A 226 2.94 12.79 -7.13
C VAL A 226 2.31 11.76 -8.05
N THR A 227 0.98 11.63 -8.00
CA THR A 227 0.24 10.79 -8.95
C THR A 227 0.07 11.54 -10.27
N ILE A 228 0.24 10.83 -11.37
CA ILE A 228 0.06 11.29 -12.74
C ILE A 228 -1.36 10.93 -13.17
N PRO A 229 -2.29 11.87 -13.35
CA PRO A 229 -3.67 11.55 -13.72
C PRO A 229 -3.87 11.56 -15.25
N ASP A 230 -2.89 11.10 -16.02
CA ASP A 230 -2.92 11.14 -17.49
C ASP A 230 -2.98 9.73 -18.09
N LYS A 231 -4.11 9.40 -18.74
CA LYS A 231 -4.36 8.06 -19.28
C LYS A 231 -3.43 7.70 -20.44
N GLU A 232 -3.07 8.68 -21.27
CA GLU A 232 -2.20 8.49 -22.42
C GLU A 232 -0.77 8.14 -21.95
N PHE A 233 -0.28 8.86 -20.93
CA PHE A 233 0.97 8.54 -20.26
C PHE A 233 0.95 7.13 -19.64
N HIS A 234 -0.13 6.73 -18.99
CA HIS A 234 -0.27 5.39 -18.42
C HIS A 234 -0.24 4.29 -19.48
N GLN A 235 -0.98 4.49 -20.57
CA GLN A 235 -0.99 3.57 -21.69
C GLN A 235 0.40 3.46 -22.30
N ARG A 236 1.07 4.60 -22.53
CA ARG A 236 2.42 4.62 -23.07
C ARG A 236 3.44 3.96 -22.14
N LEU A 237 3.42 4.27 -20.85
CA LEU A 237 4.27 3.64 -19.84
C LEU A 237 4.09 2.11 -19.83
N THR A 238 2.85 1.64 -19.96
CA THR A 238 2.52 0.21 -20.08
C THR A 238 3.13 -0.39 -21.34
N THR A 239 2.89 0.24 -22.51
CA THR A 239 3.47 -0.18 -23.80
C THR A 239 4.98 -0.26 -23.76
N GLU A 240 5.66 0.76 -23.22
CA GLU A 240 7.12 0.77 -23.10
C GLU A 240 7.62 -0.44 -22.31
N ILE A 241 6.96 -0.85 -21.22
CA ILE A 241 7.34 -2.03 -20.43
C ILE A 241 7.11 -3.34 -21.21
N LEU A 242 6.01 -3.45 -21.96
CA LEU A 242 5.72 -4.65 -22.74
C LEU A 242 6.70 -4.82 -23.90
N GLU A 243 7.07 -3.72 -24.56
CA GLU A 243 8.01 -3.66 -25.68
C GLU A 243 9.48 -3.75 -25.22
N MET A 244 9.77 -3.65 -23.92
CA MET A 244 11.12 -3.82 -23.39
C MET A 244 11.72 -5.20 -23.73
N ASP A 245 12.85 -5.21 -24.44
CA ASP A 245 13.63 -6.40 -24.75
C ASP A 245 14.24 -7.06 -23.49
N GLN A 246 14.53 -8.36 -23.55
CA GLN A 246 15.04 -9.19 -22.45
C GLN A 246 16.44 -8.74 -21.95
N ASP A 247 17.19 -7.97 -22.74
CA ASP A 247 18.53 -7.45 -22.42
C ASP A 247 18.55 -6.09 -21.71
N ILE A 248 17.38 -5.58 -21.32
CA ILE A 248 17.24 -4.24 -20.75
C ILE A 248 17.79 -4.13 -19.30
N ASP A 249 18.18 -2.91 -18.95
CA ASP A 249 18.66 -2.53 -17.62
C ASP A 249 17.52 -2.70 -16.61
N ILE A 250 17.67 -3.67 -15.70
CA ILE A 250 16.69 -3.95 -14.65
C ILE A 250 16.31 -2.70 -13.85
N GLN A 251 17.21 -1.72 -13.71
CA GLN A 251 16.94 -0.48 -13.00
C GLN A 251 15.84 0.35 -13.69
N LEU A 252 15.73 0.27 -15.01
CA LEU A 252 14.71 0.94 -15.80
C LEU A 252 13.35 0.23 -15.66
N LEU A 253 13.33 -1.10 -15.78
CA LEU A 253 12.12 -1.91 -15.57
C LEU A 253 11.54 -1.70 -14.16
N VAL A 254 12.40 -1.72 -13.13
CA VAL A 254 12.00 -1.43 -11.73
C VAL A 254 11.40 -0.03 -11.59
N THR A 255 11.97 0.95 -12.29
CA THR A 255 11.50 2.34 -12.23
C THR A 255 10.11 2.47 -12.84
N PHE A 256 9.88 1.84 -13.99
CA PHE A 256 8.58 1.81 -14.66
C PHE A 256 7.51 1.09 -13.83
N VAL A 257 7.82 -0.09 -13.30
CA VAL A 257 6.91 -0.85 -12.43
C VAL A 257 6.53 -0.06 -11.17
N LYS A 258 7.50 0.60 -10.52
CA LYS A 258 7.22 1.48 -9.37
C LYS A 258 6.27 2.61 -9.73
N SER A 259 6.45 3.19 -10.91
CA SER A 259 5.60 4.27 -11.38
C SER A 259 4.19 3.80 -11.68
N LEU A 260 4.00 2.64 -12.34
CA LEU A 260 2.67 2.06 -12.56
C LEU A 260 1.92 1.85 -11.23
N ARG A 261 2.59 1.23 -10.25
CA ARG A 261 2.00 0.99 -8.92
C ARG A 261 1.60 2.28 -8.22
N HIS A 262 2.48 3.27 -8.23
CA HIS A 262 2.23 4.58 -7.62
C HIS A 262 1.05 5.29 -8.29
N ASN A 263 0.88 5.08 -9.59
CA ASN A 263 -0.21 5.66 -10.38
C ASN A 263 -1.48 4.78 -10.46
N ARG A 264 -1.49 3.62 -9.79
CA ARG A 264 -2.60 2.65 -9.78
C ARG A 264 -3.07 2.26 -11.19
N VAL A 265 -2.12 2.09 -12.10
CA VAL A 265 -2.38 1.63 -13.46
C VAL A 265 -2.58 0.12 -13.46
N ASP A 266 -3.56 -0.36 -14.22
CA ASP A 266 -3.75 -1.80 -14.46
C ASP A 266 -2.45 -2.41 -15.01
N CYS A 267 -2.07 -3.57 -14.48
CA CYS A 267 -0.76 -4.15 -14.70
C CYS A 267 -0.80 -5.62 -15.13
N GLY A 268 -1.96 -6.19 -15.49
CA GLY A 268 -2.10 -7.59 -15.91
C GLY A 268 -1.03 -8.05 -16.92
N ASP A 269 -0.98 -7.43 -18.10
CA ASP A 269 0.02 -7.78 -19.13
C ASP A 269 1.47 -7.51 -18.69
N VAL A 270 1.67 -6.50 -17.84
CA VAL A 270 2.99 -6.14 -17.30
C VAL A 270 3.48 -7.17 -16.29
N LEU A 271 2.58 -7.75 -15.49
CA LEU A 271 2.87 -8.85 -14.57
C LEU A 271 3.38 -10.07 -15.34
N ASP A 272 2.69 -10.45 -16.42
CA ASP A 272 3.10 -11.56 -17.29
C ASP A 272 4.51 -11.34 -17.87
N LYS A 273 4.78 -10.11 -18.34
CA LYS A 273 6.10 -9.72 -18.85
C LYS A 273 7.19 -9.81 -17.78
N VAL A 274 6.92 -9.29 -16.58
CA VAL A 274 7.87 -9.33 -15.45
C VAL A 274 8.13 -10.76 -15.00
N GLN A 275 7.10 -11.61 -14.97
CA GLN A 275 7.22 -13.02 -14.62
C GLN A 275 8.07 -13.79 -15.64
N HIS A 276 7.83 -13.56 -16.95
CA HIS A 276 8.64 -14.13 -18.03
C HIS A 276 10.11 -13.68 -17.94
N PHE A 277 10.34 -12.40 -17.59
CA PHE A 277 11.69 -11.86 -17.41
C PHE A 277 12.43 -12.52 -16.23
N LEU A 278 11.76 -12.71 -15.09
CA LEU A 278 12.34 -13.33 -13.90
C LEU A 278 12.68 -14.81 -14.11
N ARG A 279 11.88 -15.55 -14.89
CA ARG A 279 12.09 -16.99 -15.15
C ARG A 279 13.27 -17.29 -16.08
N ASN A 280 13.59 -16.39 -17.03
CA ASN A 280 14.48 -16.71 -18.15
C ASN A 280 15.91 -16.13 -18.04
N ARG A 281 16.25 -15.39 -16.97
CA ARG A 281 17.61 -14.84 -16.78
C ARG A 281 18.41 -15.65 -15.76
N SER A 282 19.58 -16.14 -16.18
CA SER A 282 20.65 -16.48 -15.24
C SER A 282 21.09 -15.20 -14.51
N ILE A 283 21.39 -15.28 -13.21
CA ILE A 283 21.64 -14.10 -12.37
C ILE A 283 23.15 -13.93 -12.07
N PRO A 284 23.97 -13.39 -12.98
CA PRO A 284 25.30 -12.94 -12.60
C PRO A 284 25.21 -11.50 -12.06
N ASN A 285 25.61 -11.31 -10.79
CA ASN A 285 25.72 -10.02 -10.09
C ASN A 285 24.38 -9.25 -9.92
N ALA A 286 23.41 -9.86 -9.21
CA ALA A 286 22.08 -9.30 -9.00
C ALA A 286 22.06 -8.02 -8.14
N ASP A 287 21.46 -6.95 -8.67
CA ASP A 287 20.92 -5.82 -7.89
C ASP A 287 19.67 -6.31 -7.13
N LEU A 288 19.88 -7.05 -6.02
CA LEU A 288 18.83 -7.69 -5.19
C LEU A 288 17.71 -6.71 -4.79
N ARG A 289 18.05 -5.42 -4.65
CA ARG A 289 17.10 -4.37 -4.27
C ARG A 289 16.15 -4.01 -5.42
N GLY A 290 16.61 -4.08 -6.66
CA GLY A 290 15.76 -3.91 -7.84
C GLY A 290 14.74 -5.05 -7.96
N TYR A 291 15.20 -6.30 -7.85
CA TYR A 291 14.35 -7.48 -7.94
C TYR A 291 13.25 -7.53 -6.86
N ALA A 292 13.55 -7.15 -5.62
CA ALA A 292 12.54 -7.08 -4.55
C ALA A 292 11.34 -6.16 -4.91
N HIS A 293 11.54 -5.11 -5.70
CA HIS A 293 10.45 -4.23 -6.14
C HIS A 293 9.62 -4.81 -7.29
N LEU A 294 10.21 -5.67 -8.13
CA LEU A 294 9.49 -6.41 -9.17
C LEU A 294 8.67 -7.54 -8.54
N LEU A 295 9.22 -8.24 -7.56
CA LEU A 295 8.52 -9.27 -6.80
C LEU A 295 7.37 -8.70 -5.96
N ALA A 296 7.50 -7.46 -5.48
CA ALA A 296 6.44 -6.80 -4.72
C ALA A 296 5.17 -6.46 -5.54
N LEU A 297 5.14 -6.75 -6.85
CA LEU A 297 3.92 -6.77 -7.67
C LEU A 297 3.03 -8.00 -7.38
N PHE A 298 3.62 -9.05 -6.82
CA PHE A 298 3.00 -10.35 -6.57
C PHE A 298 2.81 -10.59 -5.06
N VAL A 299 2.66 -9.53 -4.25
CA VAL A 299 2.40 -9.69 -2.81
C VAL A 299 0.96 -10.18 -2.62
N GLU A 300 0.81 -11.48 -2.78
CA GLU A 300 -0.39 -12.21 -2.45
C GLU A 300 -0.48 -12.31 -0.93
N ASN A 301 -1.69 -12.09 -0.42
CA ASN A 301 -1.98 -12.09 1.01
C ASN A 301 -2.65 -13.40 1.35
N LEU A 302 -1.88 -14.30 1.95
CA LEU A 302 -2.36 -15.59 2.37
C LEU A 302 -3.02 -15.47 3.74
N VAL A 303 -4.02 -16.32 3.97
CA VAL A 303 -4.51 -16.61 5.30
C VAL A 303 -3.84 -17.88 5.78
N THR A 304 -2.96 -17.78 6.78
CA THR A 304 -2.24 -18.94 7.33
C THR A 304 -2.83 -19.47 8.62
N GLY A 305 -3.69 -18.69 9.30
CA GLY A 305 -4.42 -19.14 10.47
C GLY A 305 -5.69 -18.33 10.71
N VAL A 306 -6.69 -18.95 11.31
CA VAL A 306 -7.91 -18.32 11.80
C VAL A 306 -8.30 -18.85 13.18
N GLY A 307 -9.00 -18.05 13.96
CA GLY A 307 -9.50 -18.43 15.27
C GLY A 307 -10.78 -17.70 15.61
N CYS A 308 -11.67 -18.28 16.42
CA CYS A 308 -12.91 -17.63 16.81
C CYS A 308 -13.45 -18.04 18.18
N VAL A 309 -14.17 -17.10 18.79
CA VAL A 309 -15.08 -17.32 19.93
C VAL A 309 -16.44 -16.78 19.51
N SER A 310 -17.46 -17.64 19.42
CA SER A 310 -18.78 -17.24 18.90
C SER A 310 -19.93 -18.01 19.58
N PRO A 311 -21.19 -17.53 19.46
CA PRO A 311 -22.36 -18.21 20.02
C PRO A 311 -22.60 -19.60 19.43
N VAL A 312 -22.08 -19.86 18.23
CA VAL A 312 -22.18 -21.15 17.54
C VAL A 312 -20.95 -22.03 17.75
N GLY A 313 -19.95 -21.60 18.53
CA GLY A 313 -18.76 -22.38 18.84
C GLY A 313 -17.58 -21.52 19.28
N VAL A 314 -16.81 -22.03 20.25
CA VAL A 314 -15.61 -21.39 20.81
C VAL A 314 -14.30 -21.90 20.21
N SER A 315 -14.41 -22.55 19.05
CA SER A 315 -13.32 -22.96 18.17
C SER A 315 -13.83 -22.93 16.73
N VAL A 316 -12.93 -22.78 15.77
CA VAL A 316 -13.23 -22.73 14.33
C VAL A 316 -13.92 -24.01 13.87
N GLU A 317 -13.43 -25.16 14.32
CA GLU A 317 -13.98 -26.47 13.97
C GLU A 317 -15.44 -26.62 14.43
N THR A 318 -15.71 -26.28 15.69
CA THR A 318 -17.07 -26.38 16.26
C THR A 318 -18.00 -25.38 15.61
N ALA A 319 -17.56 -24.13 15.45
CA ALA A 319 -18.35 -23.07 14.82
C ALA A 319 -18.72 -23.44 13.37
N TRP A 320 -17.76 -23.94 12.59
CA TRP A 320 -18.01 -24.35 11.21
C TRP A 320 -19.02 -25.50 11.10
N LYS A 321 -18.84 -26.56 11.91
CA LYS A 321 -19.77 -27.68 11.97
C LYS A 321 -21.19 -27.22 12.31
N ASN A 322 -21.32 -26.35 13.31
CA ASN A 322 -22.61 -25.86 13.77
C ASN A 322 -23.29 -24.98 12.71
N ILE A 323 -22.55 -24.07 12.07
CA ILE A 323 -23.07 -23.26 10.96
C ILE A 323 -23.58 -24.12 9.81
N LEU A 324 -22.81 -25.12 9.36
CA LEU A 324 -23.23 -26.00 8.26
C LEU A 324 -24.48 -26.82 8.59
N SER A 325 -24.65 -27.21 9.85
CA SER A 325 -25.83 -27.95 10.33
C SER A 325 -27.07 -27.07 10.55
N GLY A 326 -26.94 -25.75 10.42
CA GLY A 326 -28.02 -24.81 10.70
C GLY A 326 -28.30 -24.61 12.19
N HIS A 327 -27.35 -24.94 13.08
CA HIS A 327 -27.48 -24.69 14.51
C HIS A 327 -27.59 -23.18 14.79
N CYS A 328 -28.44 -22.81 15.75
CA CYS A 328 -28.67 -21.42 16.14
C CYS A 328 -28.28 -21.20 17.61
N GLY A 329 -27.38 -20.25 17.84
CA GLY A 329 -26.93 -19.81 19.17
C GLY A 329 -27.75 -18.68 19.77
N VAL A 330 -28.90 -18.33 19.17
CA VAL A 330 -29.80 -17.30 19.72
C VAL A 330 -30.62 -17.89 20.87
N VAL A 331 -30.59 -17.22 22.01
CA VAL A 331 -31.27 -17.62 23.24
C VAL A 331 -32.12 -16.49 23.82
N LYS A 332 -33.05 -16.85 24.70
CA LYS A 332 -33.79 -15.89 25.52
C LYS A 332 -32.88 -15.36 26.63
N LEU A 333 -32.90 -14.06 26.85
CA LEU A 333 -32.18 -13.43 27.96
C LEU A 333 -32.89 -13.75 29.27
N THR A 334 -32.13 -14.24 30.26
CA THR A 334 -32.66 -14.68 31.57
C THR A 334 -32.46 -13.67 32.69
N ASP A 335 -31.66 -12.62 32.46
CA ASP A 335 -31.44 -11.56 33.44
C ASP A 335 -32.70 -10.66 33.53
N PRO A 336 -33.31 -10.50 34.72
CA PRO A 336 -34.50 -9.67 34.92
C PRO A 336 -34.35 -8.21 34.47
N ALA A 337 -33.12 -7.70 34.35
CA ALA A 337 -32.86 -6.36 33.85
C ALA A 337 -33.35 -6.15 32.40
N PHE A 338 -33.57 -7.22 31.63
CA PHE A 338 -34.11 -7.17 30.27
C PHE A 338 -35.64 -7.27 30.20
N ASP A 339 -36.34 -7.62 31.27
CA ASP A 339 -37.79 -7.96 31.24
C ASP A 339 -38.68 -6.83 30.70
N LYS A 340 -38.28 -5.58 30.94
CA LYS A 340 -39.00 -4.38 30.51
C LYS A 340 -38.57 -3.85 29.15
N LEU A 341 -37.60 -4.50 28.48
CA LEU A 341 -37.11 -4.07 27.19
C LEU A 341 -37.90 -4.74 26.05
N PRO A 342 -38.10 -4.05 24.90
CA PRO A 342 -38.81 -4.62 23.76
C PRO A 342 -38.16 -5.90 23.19
N CYS A 343 -36.83 -5.96 23.14
CA CYS A 343 -36.06 -7.14 22.73
C CYS A 343 -35.53 -7.88 23.96
N ARG A 344 -35.73 -9.20 23.98
CA ARG A 344 -35.37 -10.10 25.09
C ARG A 344 -34.63 -11.36 24.61
N VAL A 345 -34.02 -11.29 23.43
CA VAL A 345 -33.26 -12.39 22.81
C VAL A 345 -31.90 -11.90 22.34
N ALA A 346 -30.88 -12.75 22.46
CA ALA A 346 -29.51 -12.44 22.08
C ALA A 346 -28.75 -13.71 21.70
N ALA A 347 -27.65 -13.57 20.97
CA ALA A 347 -26.72 -14.67 20.72
C ALA A 347 -25.51 -14.54 21.66
N GLN A 348 -25.54 -15.26 22.79
CA GLN A 348 -24.50 -15.19 23.82
C GLN A 348 -23.48 -16.34 23.66
N ILE A 349 -22.24 -16.13 24.10
CA ILE A 349 -21.30 -17.26 24.20
C ILE A 349 -21.86 -18.27 25.22
N PRO A 350 -21.93 -19.58 24.90
CA PRO A 350 -22.48 -20.59 25.82
C PRO A 350 -21.69 -20.64 27.14
N LYS A 351 -22.29 -20.17 28.24
CA LYS A 351 -21.63 -20.07 29.55
C LYS A 351 -21.36 -21.41 30.22
N ASP A 352 -22.19 -22.41 29.93
CA ASP A 352 -22.08 -23.74 30.55
C ASP A 352 -20.81 -24.47 30.09
N ASP A 353 -20.37 -24.20 28.85
CA ASP A 353 -19.24 -24.87 28.21
C ASP A 353 -17.98 -23.97 28.13
N PHE A 354 -18.10 -22.67 28.38
CA PHE A 354 -17.00 -21.72 28.21
C PHE A 354 -16.97 -20.64 29.29
N ASP A 355 -15.92 -20.69 30.11
CA ASP A 355 -15.68 -19.75 31.21
C ASP A 355 -14.29 -19.14 31.10
N ILE A 356 -14.24 -17.85 30.76
CA ILE A 356 -12.98 -17.09 30.63
C ILE A 356 -12.18 -17.01 31.94
N SER A 357 -12.84 -17.19 33.11
CA SER A 357 -12.17 -17.21 34.41
C SER A 357 -11.31 -18.45 34.66
N LYS A 358 -11.54 -19.52 33.89
CA LYS A 358 -10.67 -20.70 33.87
C LYS A 358 -9.47 -20.54 32.94
N ILE A 359 -9.48 -19.52 32.06
CA ILE A 359 -8.45 -19.29 31.04
C ILE A 359 -7.48 -18.18 31.47
N PHE A 360 -8.01 -17.11 32.09
CA PHE A 360 -7.24 -15.95 32.53
C PHE A 360 -7.22 -15.85 34.05
N THR A 361 -6.11 -15.35 34.58
CA THR A 361 -6.01 -15.06 36.01
C THR A 361 -6.94 -13.92 36.42
N LYS A 362 -7.32 -13.87 37.70
CA LYS A 362 -8.10 -12.74 38.25
C LYS A 362 -7.41 -11.38 38.04
N SER A 363 -6.07 -11.36 37.97
CA SER A 363 -5.32 -10.12 37.73
C SER A 363 -5.44 -9.65 36.27
N GLU A 364 -5.35 -10.57 35.32
CA GLU A 364 -5.56 -10.28 33.89
C GLU A 364 -6.99 -9.80 33.63
N LEU A 365 -7.99 -10.49 34.18
CA LEU A 365 -9.40 -10.13 33.99
C LEU A 365 -9.73 -8.73 34.52
N LYS A 366 -9.01 -8.21 35.51
CA LYS A 366 -9.19 -6.83 35.99
C LYS A 366 -8.78 -5.78 34.96
N SER A 367 -7.86 -6.08 34.06
CA SER A 367 -7.34 -5.13 33.07
C SER A 367 -7.93 -5.30 31.66
N MET A 368 -8.86 -6.24 31.45
CA MET A 368 -9.47 -6.50 30.14
C MET A 368 -10.99 -6.59 30.21
N SER A 369 -11.67 -5.99 29.24
CA SER A 369 -13.10 -6.24 28.99
C SER A 369 -13.30 -7.63 28.36
N PRO A 370 -14.52 -8.20 28.38
CA PRO A 370 -14.78 -9.51 27.78
C PRO A 370 -14.43 -9.57 26.27
N ALA A 371 -14.65 -8.47 25.52
CA ALA A 371 -14.27 -8.38 24.11
C ALA A 371 -12.76 -8.58 23.88
N ILE A 372 -11.92 -8.03 24.77
CA ILE A 372 -10.47 -8.23 24.74
C ILE A 372 -10.12 -9.68 25.07
N ALA A 373 -10.77 -10.27 26.07
CA ALA A 373 -10.57 -11.67 26.44
C ALA A 373 -10.90 -12.63 25.29
N TYR A 374 -12.05 -12.45 24.63
CA TYR A 374 -12.43 -13.22 23.46
C TYR A 374 -11.42 -13.06 22.31
N SER A 375 -10.93 -11.83 22.07
CA SER A 375 -9.91 -11.56 21.05
C SER A 375 -8.58 -12.26 21.33
N LEU A 376 -8.15 -12.33 22.59
CA LEU A 376 -6.93 -13.03 22.99
C LEU A 376 -7.04 -14.55 22.83
N ILE A 377 -8.22 -15.12 23.10
CA ILE A 377 -8.51 -16.55 22.92
C ILE A 377 -8.53 -16.90 21.43
N ALA A 378 -9.27 -16.14 20.61
CA ALA A 378 -9.31 -16.33 19.17
C ALA A 378 -7.92 -16.14 18.53
N THR A 379 -7.13 -15.16 18.99
CA THR A 379 -5.74 -14.97 18.54
C THR A 379 -4.88 -16.20 18.85
N LYS A 380 -5.03 -16.81 20.02
CA LYS A 380 -4.25 -18.00 20.40
C LYS A 380 -4.54 -19.15 19.43
N GLU A 381 -5.81 -19.39 19.10
CA GLU A 381 -6.21 -20.41 18.11
C GLU A 381 -5.63 -20.09 16.72
N ALA A 382 -5.76 -18.85 16.26
CA ALA A 382 -5.27 -18.43 14.94
C ALA A 382 -3.75 -18.56 14.80
N LEU A 383 -2.97 -18.11 15.80
CA LEU A 383 -1.51 -18.23 15.80
C LEU A 383 -1.05 -19.68 15.90
N SER A 384 -1.78 -20.52 16.67
CA SER A 384 -1.48 -21.95 16.77
C SER A 384 -1.70 -22.65 15.42
N GLN A 385 -2.79 -22.32 14.73
CA GLN A 385 -3.08 -22.85 13.40
C GLN A 385 -2.04 -22.38 12.37
N SER A 386 -1.64 -21.10 12.40
CA SER A 386 -0.61 -20.54 11.53
C SER A 386 0.81 -21.05 11.86
N GLN A 387 1.00 -21.64 13.04
CA GLN A 387 2.31 -22.02 13.57
C GLN A 387 3.27 -20.81 13.61
N TRP A 388 2.75 -19.63 14.00
CA TRP A 388 3.53 -18.39 14.03
C TRP A 388 3.68 -17.86 15.46
N LEU A 389 4.88 -18.01 16.01
CA LEU A 389 5.31 -17.44 17.29
C LEU A 389 6.76 -16.96 17.16
N PRO A 390 6.99 -15.74 16.62
CA PRO A 390 8.32 -15.23 16.32
C PRO A 390 9.15 -14.99 17.58
N MET A 391 10.32 -15.61 17.63
CA MET A 391 11.28 -15.46 18.73
C MET A 391 12.33 -14.40 18.42
N GLU A 392 12.64 -14.18 17.15
CA GLU A 392 13.64 -13.21 16.71
C GLU A 392 13.06 -11.80 16.66
N ILE A 393 13.84 -10.81 17.13
CA ILE A 393 13.42 -9.39 17.13
C ILE A 393 13.07 -8.92 15.71
N LYS A 394 13.77 -9.42 14.69
CA LYS A 394 13.51 -9.08 13.30
C LYS A 394 12.09 -9.49 12.88
N GLU A 395 11.66 -10.70 13.22
CA GLU A 395 10.34 -11.23 12.89
C GLU A 395 9.25 -10.54 13.73
N GLN A 396 9.54 -10.26 15.00
CA GLN A 396 8.65 -9.48 15.88
C GLN A 396 8.39 -8.08 15.32
N ASN A 397 9.42 -7.38 14.84
CA ASN A 397 9.32 -6.06 14.19
C ASN A 397 8.53 -6.09 12.88
N ARG A 398 8.37 -7.28 12.28
CA ARG A 398 7.65 -7.52 11.02
C ARG A 398 6.30 -8.19 11.21
N THR A 399 5.91 -8.46 12.46
CA THR A 399 4.59 -8.97 12.81
C THR A 399 3.77 -7.83 13.41
N GLY A 400 2.70 -7.43 12.73
CA GLY A 400 1.77 -6.40 13.20
C GLY A 400 0.45 -6.95 13.71
N VAL A 401 -0.38 -6.06 14.25
CA VAL A 401 -1.71 -6.32 14.79
C VAL A 401 -2.66 -5.25 14.31
N ALA A 402 -3.77 -5.64 13.68
CA ALA A 402 -4.88 -4.78 13.29
C ALA A 402 -6.18 -5.35 13.86
N VAL A 403 -6.49 -5.06 15.13
CA VAL A 403 -7.67 -5.63 15.82
C VAL A 403 -8.52 -4.54 16.45
N GLY A 404 -9.78 -4.45 16.02
CA GLY A 404 -10.71 -3.43 16.46
C GLY A 404 -11.76 -3.89 17.48
N ILE A 405 -12.44 -2.91 18.07
CA ILE A 405 -13.67 -3.08 18.86
C ILE A 405 -14.69 -2.07 18.31
N GLY A 406 -15.90 -2.55 18.01
CA GLY A 406 -16.94 -1.73 17.39
C GLY A 406 -17.60 -0.76 18.37
N MET A 407 -17.86 -1.24 19.59
CA MET A 407 -18.43 -0.45 20.67
C MET A 407 -17.73 -0.76 21.99
N VAL A 408 -17.51 0.28 22.80
CA VAL A 408 -16.96 0.13 24.15
C VAL A 408 -17.95 -0.58 25.07
N ASP A 409 -17.45 -1.34 26.03
CA ASP A 409 -18.31 -2.00 27.01
C ASP A 409 -18.98 -0.95 27.92
N LEU A 410 -20.29 -0.80 27.77
CA LEU A 410 -21.06 0.19 28.52
C LEU A 410 -21.16 -0.17 30.01
N VAL A 411 -21.03 -1.46 30.36
CA VAL A 411 -21.03 -1.90 31.76
C VAL A 411 -19.82 -1.33 32.50
N ASP A 412 -18.64 -1.44 31.89
CA ASP A 412 -17.39 -0.88 32.44
C ASP A 412 -17.50 0.65 32.68
N ILE A 413 -18.20 1.38 31.80
CA ILE A 413 -18.44 2.82 31.94
C ILE A 413 -19.39 3.12 33.11
N CYS A 414 -20.52 2.42 33.18
CA CYS A 414 -21.51 2.62 34.24
C CYS A 414 -20.95 2.27 35.61
N GLU A 415 -20.26 1.14 35.75
CA GLU A 415 -19.64 0.73 37.01
C GLU A 415 -18.56 1.72 37.46
N ALA A 416 -17.75 2.25 36.53
CA ALA A 416 -16.76 3.26 36.85
C ALA A 416 -17.40 4.58 37.29
N TYR A 417 -18.52 4.98 36.68
CA TYR A 417 -19.28 6.15 37.10
C TYR A 417 -19.87 5.97 38.51
N ASP A 418 -20.48 4.82 38.79
CA ASP A 418 -21.01 4.50 40.12
C ASP A 418 -19.91 4.43 41.19
N ALA A 419 -18.73 3.94 40.82
CA ALA A 419 -17.55 3.99 41.67
C ALA A 419 -17.10 5.43 41.94
N LEU A 420 -17.09 6.30 40.93
CA LEU A 420 -16.75 7.71 41.07
C LEU A 420 -17.70 8.44 42.03
N GLN A 421 -19.00 8.13 42.00
CA GLN A 421 -19.98 8.69 42.96
C GLN A 421 -19.64 8.33 44.42
N LYS A 422 -18.91 7.23 44.65
CA LYS A 422 -18.43 6.79 45.97
C LYS A 422 -17.05 7.37 46.33
N GLY A 423 -16.41 8.11 45.41
CA GLY A 423 -15.15 8.82 45.59
C GLY A 423 -14.05 8.43 44.60
N TYR A 424 -13.13 9.37 44.31
CA TYR A 424 -12.03 9.21 43.33
C TYR A 424 -11.24 7.90 43.48
N ASN A 425 -10.84 7.53 44.70
CA ASN A 425 -10.04 6.33 44.98
C ASN A 425 -10.81 5.01 44.76
N ARG A 426 -12.11 5.05 44.45
CA ARG A 426 -12.91 3.86 44.10
C ARG A 426 -12.85 3.54 42.61
N VAL A 427 -12.46 4.48 41.76
CA VAL A 427 -12.30 4.24 40.33
C VAL A 427 -11.09 3.34 40.11
N SER A 428 -11.28 2.23 39.38
CA SER A 428 -10.20 1.29 39.09
C SER A 428 -9.11 1.97 38.26
N PRO A 429 -7.81 1.77 38.56
CA PRO A 429 -6.72 2.23 37.70
C PRO A 429 -6.74 1.56 36.32
N PHE A 430 -7.44 0.43 36.20
CA PHE A 430 -7.63 -0.27 34.94
C PHE A 430 -8.82 0.23 34.11
N PHE A 431 -9.61 1.18 34.59
CA PHE A 431 -10.78 1.68 33.87
C PHE A 431 -10.44 2.10 32.44
N VAL A 432 -9.48 3.01 32.26
CA VAL A 432 -9.09 3.50 30.93
C VAL A 432 -8.59 2.37 30.02
N PRO A 433 -7.63 1.51 30.43
CA PRO A 433 -7.24 0.34 29.63
C PRO A 433 -8.35 -0.65 29.30
N ARG A 434 -9.45 -0.71 30.07
CA ARG A 434 -10.58 -1.62 29.76
C ARG A 434 -11.49 -1.08 28.66
N ILE A 435 -11.71 0.23 28.63
CA ILE A 435 -12.70 0.86 27.73
C ILE A 435 -12.13 1.34 26.40
N LEU A 436 -10.81 1.46 26.25
CA LEU A 436 -10.21 1.96 25.02
C LEU A 436 -10.33 0.93 23.88
N PRO A 437 -10.97 1.26 22.74
CA PRO A 437 -11.19 0.29 21.65
C PRO A 437 -9.93 -0.35 21.08
N ASN A 438 -8.78 0.33 21.16
CA ASN A 438 -7.51 -0.18 20.65
C ASN A 438 -6.84 -1.23 21.54
N MET A 439 -7.39 -1.48 22.74
CA MET A 439 -6.73 -2.34 23.71
C MET A 439 -6.79 -3.83 23.37
N ALA A 440 -7.69 -4.26 22.47
CA ALA A 440 -7.61 -5.59 21.89
C ALA A 440 -6.30 -5.77 21.10
N ALA A 441 -5.99 -4.88 20.15
CA ALA A 441 -4.74 -4.89 19.42
C ALA A 441 -3.51 -4.70 20.34
N GLY A 442 -3.62 -3.76 21.28
CA GLY A 442 -2.57 -3.49 22.27
C GLY A 442 -2.21 -4.70 23.12
N GLN A 443 -3.20 -5.39 23.69
CA GLN A 443 -2.94 -6.56 24.54
C GLN A 443 -2.45 -7.78 23.74
N ILE A 444 -2.91 -7.96 22.49
CA ILE A 444 -2.34 -8.97 21.59
C ILE A 444 -0.86 -8.68 21.33
N SER A 445 -0.52 -7.44 20.97
CA SER A 445 0.87 -7.02 20.75
C SER A 445 1.73 -7.24 21.99
N ILE A 446 1.26 -6.85 23.18
CA ILE A 446 1.97 -7.03 24.45
C ILE A 446 2.16 -8.51 24.76
N LYS A 447 1.11 -9.33 24.62
CA LYS A 447 1.14 -10.75 24.99
C LYS A 447 2.10 -11.57 24.15
N TYR A 448 2.16 -11.30 22.85
CA TYR A 448 2.94 -12.09 21.89
C TYR A 448 4.24 -11.40 21.43
N GLY A 449 4.52 -10.18 21.88
CA GLY A 449 5.75 -9.45 21.56
C GLY A 449 5.79 -8.90 20.13
N PHE A 450 4.65 -8.66 19.50
CA PHE A 450 4.55 -8.13 18.13
C PHE A 450 4.84 -6.63 18.11
N ARG A 451 5.73 -6.20 17.20
CA ARG A 451 6.30 -4.85 17.13
C ARG A 451 6.16 -4.17 15.76
N GLY A 452 5.45 -4.81 14.83
CA GLY A 452 5.03 -4.19 13.56
C GLY A 452 3.91 -3.17 13.75
N PRO A 453 3.17 -2.81 12.67
CA PRO A 453 2.03 -1.90 12.77
C PRO A 453 1.05 -2.37 13.85
N ASN A 454 0.76 -1.52 14.84
CA ASN A 454 -0.24 -1.77 15.87
C ASN A 454 -1.41 -0.81 15.65
N HIS A 455 -2.47 -1.33 15.06
CA HIS A 455 -3.59 -0.59 14.50
C HIS A 455 -4.91 -1.07 15.09
N SER A 456 -5.85 -0.14 15.26
CA SER A 456 -7.21 -0.46 15.68
C SER A 456 -8.18 0.50 15.00
N VAL A 457 -9.12 -0.08 14.25
CA VAL A 457 -10.27 0.63 13.71
C VAL A 457 -11.48 0.48 14.63
N SER A 458 -12.39 1.45 14.56
CA SER A 458 -13.72 1.36 15.17
C SER A 458 -14.70 2.02 14.22
N THR A 459 -15.37 1.19 13.42
CA THR A 459 -16.24 1.60 12.31
C THR A 459 -17.58 0.87 12.40
N ALA A 460 -18.13 0.83 13.62
CA ALA A 460 -19.36 0.11 13.94
C ALA A 460 -19.28 -1.35 13.42
N CYS A 461 -20.32 -1.80 12.70
CA CYS A 461 -20.43 -3.18 12.22
C CYS A 461 -19.42 -3.57 11.12
N ALA A 462 -18.73 -2.58 10.52
CA ALA A 462 -17.69 -2.83 9.51
C ALA A 462 -16.28 -3.05 10.12
N THR A 463 -16.12 -2.87 11.43
CA THR A 463 -14.83 -2.87 12.15
C THR A 463 -13.94 -4.06 11.79
N GLY A 464 -14.42 -5.29 11.95
CA GLY A 464 -13.59 -6.46 11.67
C GLY A 464 -13.23 -6.65 10.20
N ALA A 465 -14.08 -6.20 9.28
CA ALA A 465 -13.79 -6.26 7.85
C ALA A 465 -12.73 -5.24 7.45
N HIS A 466 -12.83 -4.01 7.95
CA HIS A 466 -11.78 -2.99 7.80
C HIS A 466 -10.47 -3.45 8.43
N ALA A 467 -10.50 -4.05 9.61
CA ALA A 467 -9.30 -4.53 10.27
C ALA A 467 -8.53 -5.57 9.43
N ILE A 468 -9.24 -6.52 8.80
CA ILE A 468 -8.66 -7.47 7.83
C ILE A 468 -8.15 -6.74 6.59
N GLY A 469 -8.96 -5.84 6.00
CA GLY A 469 -8.58 -5.07 4.82
C GLY A 469 -7.34 -4.19 5.03
N ASP A 470 -7.23 -3.55 6.19
CA ASP A 470 -6.09 -2.71 6.56
C ASP A 470 -4.85 -3.57 6.80
N GLY A 471 -4.99 -4.73 7.45
CA GLY A 471 -3.94 -5.74 7.56
C GLY A 471 -3.39 -6.18 6.21
N PHE A 472 -4.29 -6.50 5.29
CA PHE A 472 -3.99 -6.79 3.89
C PHE A 472 -3.20 -5.63 3.23
N ARG A 473 -3.61 -4.37 3.45
CA ARG A 473 -2.87 -3.20 2.91
C ARG A 473 -1.49 -3.03 3.54
N PHE A 474 -1.32 -3.30 4.83
CA PHE A 474 -0.01 -3.21 5.49
C PHE A 474 1.00 -4.19 4.89
N ILE A 475 0.57 -5.43 4.61
CA ILE A 475 1.43 -6.43 3.95
C ILE A 475 1.71 -6.03 2.49
N GLN A 476 0.69 -5.62 1.71
CA GLN A 476 0.89 -5.14 0.33
C GLN A 476 1.88 -3.96 0.22
N ARG A 477 1.93 -3.11 1.26
CA ARG A 477 2.85 -1.96 1.35
C ARG A 477 4.21 -2.33 1.94
N ASN A 478 4.44 -3.60 2.22
CA ASN A 478 5.65 -4.13 2.82
C ASN A 478 5.95 -3.50 4.19
N GLU A 479 4.92 -3.12 4.95
CA GLU A 479 5.04 -2.59 6.32
C GLU A 479 5.15 -3.73 7.35
N ALA A 480 4.59 -4.91 7.03
CA ALA A 480 4.68 -6.14 7.80
C ALA A 480 4.78 -7.35 6.86
N ASP A 481 5.35 -8.45 7.36
CA ASP A 481 5.33 -9.76 6.69
C ASP A 481 4.13 -10.60 7.19
N VAL A 482 3.73 -10.39 8.46
CA VAL A 482 2.59 -11.05 9.11
C VAL A 482 1.72 -10.02 9.80
N MET A 483 0.40 -10.14 9.68
CA MET A 483 -0.58 -9.30 10.37
C MET A 483 -1.63 -10.15 11.09
N VAL A 484 -1.80 -9.91 12.39
CA VAL A 484 -2.92 -10.47 13.17
C VAL A 484 -4.10 -9.52 13.09
N CYS A 485 -5.18 -9.91 12.41
CA CYS A 485 -6.27 -9.02 12.04
C CYS A 485 -7.65 -9.51 12.50
N GLY A 486 -8.56 -8.59 12.80
CA GLY A 486 -9.94 -8.93 13.11
C GLY A 486 -10.59 -7.97 14.10
N ALA A 487 -11.55 -8.47 14.87
CA ALA A 487 -12.20 -7.68 15.91
C ALA A 487 -12.80 -8.56 17.01
N GLY A 488 -13.03 -7.95 18.17
CA GLY A 488 -13.81 -8.52 19.27
C GLY A 488 -14.98 -7.61 19.65
N GLU A 489 -16.04 -8.21 20.16
CA GLU A 489 -17.23 -7.52 20.63
C GLU A 489 -17.89 -8.28 21.77
N ALA A 490 -18.35 -7.58 22.81
CA ALA A 490 -19.05 -8.19 23.94
C ALA A 490 -20.00 -7.19 24.61
N SER A 491 -20.83 -6.54 23.79
CA SER A 491 -21.63 -5.40 24.22
C SER A 491 -23.07 -5.75 24.65
N ILE A 492 -23.35 -7.00 25.03
CA ILE A 492 -24.70 -7.40 25.48
C ILE A 492 -24.92 -6.90 26.91
N SER A 493 -25.71 -5.83 27.06
CA SER A 493 -26.09 -5.26 28.35
C SER A 493 -27.49 -4.64 28.28
N PRO A 494 -28.19 -4.45 29.41
CA PRO A 494 -29.50 -3.78 29.40
C PRO A 494 -29.46 -2.38 28.78
N LEU A 495 -28.36 -1.64 29.00
CA LEU A 495 -28.22 -0.29 28.46
C LEU A 495 -28.01 -0.29 26.94
N SER A 496 -27.17 -1.19 26.41
CA SER A 496 -27.00 -1.31 24.95
C SER A 496 -28.29 -1.75 24.28
N PHE A 497 -29.00 -2.73 24.85
CA PHE A 497 -30.31 -3.17 24.37
C PHE A 497 -31.34 -2.06 24.38
N ALA A 498 -31.42 -1.27 25.46
CA ALA A 498 -32.29 -0.10 25.51
C ALA A 498 -31.96 0.89 24.38
N GLY A 499 -30.69 1.20 24.16
CA GLY A 499 -30.24 2.08 23.07
C GLY A 499 -30.68 1.59 21.69
N PHE A 500 -30.38 0.33 21.34
CA PHE A 500 -30.74 -0.23 20.04
C PHE A 500 -32.25 -0.47 19.87
N CYS A 501 -32.99 -0.77 20.95
CA CYS A 501 -34.46 -0.80 20.92
C CYS A 501 -35.05 0.59 20.61
N ARG A 502 -34.46 1.66 21.18
CA ARG A 502 -34.89 3.03 20.90
C ARG A 502 -34.60 3.45 19.46
N LEU A 503 -33.56 2.90 18.84
CA LEU A 503 -33.28 3.02 17.41
C LEU A 503 -34.20 2.14 16.53
N ARG A 504 -35.01 1.26 17.13
CA ARG A 504 -35.83 0.26 16.43
C ARG A 504 -34.99 -0.67 15.54
N ALA A 505 -33.78 -0.99 15.98
CA ALA A 505 -32.84 -1.80 15.21
C ALA A 505 -32.89 -3.30 15.58
N LEU A 506 -33.34 -3.63 16.81
CA LEU A 506 -33.44 -5.01 17.30
C LEU A 506 -34.76 -5.66 16.91
N SER A 507 -34.73 -6.98 16.68
CA SER A 507 -35.94 -7.80 16.55
C SER A 507 -36.74 -7.75 17.85
N THR A 508 -38.07 -7.65 17.75
CA THR A 508 -38.97 -7.57 18.92
C THR A 508 -40.16 -8.53 18.84
N SER A 509 -40.45 -9.05 17.64
CA SER A 509 -41.63 -9.88 17.38
C SER A 509 -41.43 -11.36 17.73
N PHE A 510 -40.18 -11.78 18.01
CA PHE A 510 -39.80 -13.19 18.17
C PHE A 510 -39.21 -13.51 19.55
N ASN A 511 -39.60 -12.75 20.58
CA ASN A 511 -39.13 -12.98 21.95
C ASN A 511 -39.48 -14.37 22.52
N ASP A 512 -40.58 -14.97 22.04
CA ASP A 512 -41.05 -16.29 22.46
C ASP A 512 -40.54 -17.43 21.56
N ASP A 513 -39.86 -17.10 20.47
CA ASP A 513 -39.18 -18.04 19.57
C ASP A 513 -37.79 -17.48 19.18
N PRO A 514 -36.82 -17.51 20.12
CA PRO A 514 -35.52 -16.88 19.94
C PRO A 514 -34.75 -17.40 18.72
N GLN A 515 -34.84 -18.71 18.47
CA GLN A 515 -34.10 -19.34 17.38
C GLN A 515 -34.56 -18.85 16.01
N SER A 516 -35.81 -18.39 15.89
CA SER A 516 -36.33 -17.80 14.65
C SER A 516 -36.17 -16.28 14.57
N ALA A 517 -35.66 -15.60 15.60
CA ALA A 517 -35.70 -14.13 15.67
C ALA A 517 -34.84 -13.43 14.60
N SER A 518 -33.64 -13.94 14.34
CA SER A 518 -32.79 -13.47 13.25
C SER A 518 -33.08 -14.28 11.98
N ARG A 519 -33.64 -13.62 10.97
CA ARG A 519 -34.13 -14.24 9.73
C ARG A 519 -33.79 -13.40 8.49
N PRO A 520 -32.49 -13.28 8.15
CA PRO A 520 -32.07 -12.47 7.02
C PRO A 520 -32.82 -12.79 5.73
N PHE A 521 -33.20 -11.76 4.99
CA PHE A 521 -34.00 -11.80 3.75
C PHE A 521 -35.45 -12.30 3.88
N ASP A 522 -35.87 -12.85 5.03
CA ASP A 522 -37.23 -13.35 5.22
C ASP A 522 -38.24 -12.20 5.22
N GLU A 523 -39.43 -12.41 4.67
CA GLU A 523 -40.49 -11.38 4.62
C GLU A 523 -40.91 -10.89 6.01
N LYS A 524 -40.77 -11.71 7.05
CA LYS A 524 -41.17 -11.37 8.43
C LYS A 524 -40.02 -10.79 9.26
N ARG A 525 -38.87 -10.48 8.67
CA ARG A 525 -37.73 -9.87 9.37
C ARG A 525 -38.12 -8.50 9.95
N ASP A 526 -37.74 -8.22 11.20
CA ASP A 526 -38.15 -7.01 11.92
C ASP A 526 -37.01 -6.28 12.64
N GLY A 527 -35.78 -6.76 12.50
CA GLY A 527 -34.60 -6.22 13.17
C GLY A 527 -33.53 -7.29 13.37
N PHE A 528 -32.34 -6.86 13.80
CA PHE A 528 -31.24 -7.78 14.08
C PHE A 528 -31.32 -8.35 15.50
N VAL A 529 -30.66 -9.48 15.73
CA VAL A 529 -30.43 -10.03 17.07
C VAL A 529 -29.00 -9.73 17.47
N MET A 530 -28.77 -9.07 18.59
CA MET A 530 -27.41 -8.74 19.04
C MET A 530 -26.65 -10.00 19.46
N GLY A 531 -25.40 -10.13 19.03
CA GLY A 531 -24.49 -11.19 19.43
C GLY A 531 -23.18 -10.64 20.00
N GLU A 532 -22.35 -11.54 20.51
CA GLU A 532 -21.01 -11.26 21.04
C GLU A 532 -20.00 -12.31 20.58
N GLY A 533 -18.72 -11.97 20.56
CA GLY A 533 -17.65 -12.88 20.17
C GLY A 533 -16.43 -12.18 19.57
N ALA A 534 -15.50 -12.98 19.06
CA ALA A 534 -14.31 -12.52 18.37
C ALA A 534 -13.95 -13.48 17.22
N ALA A 535 -13.33 -12.96 16.17
CA ALA A 535 -12.65 -13.79 15.17
C ALA A 535 -11.35 -13.11 14.73
N ILE A 536 -10.31 -13.89 14.52
CA ILE A 536 -8.96 -13.41 14.23
C ILE A 536 -8.40 -14.16 13.03
N PHE A 537 -7.69 -13.45 12.18
CA PHE A 537 -6.96 -13.93 11.02
C PHE A 537 -5.48 -13.68 11.22
N VAL A 538 -4.64 -14.62 10.78
CA VAL A 538 -3.22 -14.39 10.55
C VAL A 538 -3.05 -14.27 9.05
N LEU A 539 -2.86 -13.03 8.59
CA LEU A 539 -2.51 -12.72 7.22
C LEU A 539 -1.00 -12.73 7.05
N GLU A 540 -0.52 -13.19 5.91
CA GLU A 540 0.90 -13.39 5.69
C GLU A 540 1.28 -13.21 4.22
N GLU A 541 2.47 -12.67 4.00
CA GLU A 541 3.08 -12.55 2.68
C GLU A 541 3.39 -13.95 2.09
N LEU A 542 3.04 -14.16 0.82
CA LEU A 542 3.17 -15.44 0.12
C LEU A 542 4.56 -16.07 0.22
N GLU A 543 5.62 -15.34 -0.12
CA GLU A 543 6.96 -15.89 -0.12
C GLU A 543 7.44 -16.19 1.29
N HIS A 544 7.10 -15.36 2.27
CA HIS A 544 7.35 -15.60 3.68
C HIS A 544 6.65 -16.88 4.16
N ALA A 545 5.36 -17.05 3.86
CA ALA A 545 4.59 -18.25 4.16
C ALA A 545 5.19 -19.50 3.51
N LYS A 546 5.54 -19.43 2.21
CA LYS A 546 6.19 -20.52 1.48
C LYS A 546 7.56 -20.87 2.06
N CYS A 547 8.40 -19.87 2.37
CA CYS A 547 9.74 -20.07 2.92
C CYS A 547 9.72 -20.84 4.25
N ARG A 548 8.69 -20.64 5.08
CA ARG A 548 8.55 -21.35 6.36
C ARG A 548 7.62 -22.57 6.30
N ASN A 549 7.15 -22.96 5.10
CA ASN A 549 6.15 -24.01 4.90
C ASN A 549 4.89 -23.84 5.76
N ALA A 550 4.36 -22.61 5.81
CA ALA A 550 3.16 -22.29 6.54
C ALA A 550 1.93 -23.05 5.98
N PRO A 551 0.96 -23.44 6.82
CA PRO A 551 -0.32 -23.91 6.32
C PRO A 551 -1.05 -22.75 5.63
N ILE A 552 -1.63 -23.01 4.46
CA ILE A 552 -2.39 -22.00 3.70
C ILE A 552 -3.87 -22.38 3.70
N LEU A 553 -4.70 -21.49 4.23
CA LEU A 553 -6.15 -21.68 4.34
C LEU A 553 -6.90 -21.17 3.11
N GLY A 554 -6.39 -20.10 2.52
CA GLY A 554 -6.92 -19.39 1.37
C GLY A 554 -6.24 -18.02 1.23
N GLU A 555 -6.88 -17.11 0.51
CA GLU A 555 -6.33 -15.80 0.17
C GLU A 555 -7.34 -14.67 0.37
N ILE A 556 -6.83 -13.50 0.75
CA ILE A 556 -7.55 -12.23 0.58
C ILE A 556 -7.06 -11.61 -0.73
N LEU A 557 -7.91 -11.60 -1.74
CA LEU A 557 -7.56 -11.12 -3.09
C LEU A 557 -7.70 -9.61 -3.23
N GLY A 558 -8.67 -9.02 -2.53
CA GLY A 558 -8.93 -7.59 -2.65
C GLY A 558 -9.84 -7.05 -1.56
N TYR A 559 -9.74 -5.73 -1.38
CA TYR A 559 -10.46 -5.00 -0.35
C TYR A 559 -10.96 -3.66 -0.88
N GLY A 560 -12.27 -3.46 -0.79
CA GLY A 560 -12.95 -2.22 -1.14
C GLY A 560 -13.70 -1.62 0.04
N CYS A 561 -13.65 -0.30 0.16
CA CYS A 561 -14.43 0.45 1.14
C CYS A 561 -15.16 1.65 0.50
N SER A 562 -16.26 2.07 1.10
CA SER A 562 -17.04 3.22 0.64
C SER A 562 -17.78 3.92 1.80
N GLY A 563 -18.36 5.08 1.51
CA GLY A 563 -19.22 5.84 2.43
C GLY A 563 -20.55 6.17 1.76
N ASP A 564 -21.66 6.01 2.49
CA ASP A 564 -23.01 6.34 1.99
C ASP A 564 -23.24 7.85 1.90
N ALA A 565 -22.68 8.62 2.84
CA ALA A 565 -22.82 10.07 2.94
C ALA A 565 -24.30 10.56 2.91
N ALA A 566 -25.22 9.80 3.52
CA ALA A 566 -26.66 10.05 3.41
C ALA A 566 -27.38 10.13 4.77
N HIS A 567 -27.25 9.12 5.64
CA HIS A 567 -27.93 9.05 6.93
C HIS A 567 -27.03 8.41 8.00
N LEU A 568 -27.29 8.70 9.27
CA LEU A 568 -26.50 8.22 10.40
C LEU A 568 -26.57 6.70 10.63
N THR A 569 -27.66 6.04 10.24
CA THR A 569 -28.01 4.67 10.68
C THR A 569 -28.68 3.88 9.58
N SER A 570 -29.59 4.51 8.83
CA SER A 570 -30.21 3.94 7.64
C SER A 570 -29.21 3.91 6.48
N PRO A 571 -29.10 2.79 5.74
CA PRO A 571 -28.31 2.76 4.51
C PRO A 571 -28.95 3.64 3.43
N ARG A 572 -28.16 4.06 2.45
CA ARG A 572 -28.66 4.84 1.30
C ARG A 572 -29.66 4.03 0.47
N GLU A 573 -30.82 4.61 0.16
CA GLU A 573 -31.96 3.89 -0.45
C GLU A 573 -31.65 3.19 -1.78
N ASP A 574 -30.73 3.75 -2.58
CA ASP A 574 -30.33 3.19 -3.88
C ASP A 574 -29.14 2.21 -3.80
N GLY A 575 -28.64 1.93 -2.59
CA GLY A 575 -27.59 0.96 -2.32
C GLY A 575 -26.21 1.29 -2.90
N LEU A 576 -25.95 2.56 -3.29
CA LEU A 576 -24.68 2.89 -3.95
C LEU A 576 -23.46 2.61 -3.08
N GLY A 577 -23.52 2.79 -1.76
CA GLY A 577 -22.36 2.51 -0.90
C GLY A 577 -21.99 1.03 -0.90
N ALA A 578 -22.96 0.14 -0.73
CA ALA A 578 -22.77 -1.30 -0.85
C ALA A 578 -22.22 -1.68 -2.25
N PHE A 579 -22.80 -1.10 -3.32
CA PHE A 579 -22.32 -1.30 -4.69
C PHE A 579 -20.86 -0.89 -4.85
N LEU A 580 -20.48 0.31 -4.39
CA LEU A 580 -19.12 0.85 -4.52
C LEU A 580 -18.10 0.04 -3.70
N ALA A 581 -18.47 -0.43 -2.51
CA ALA A 581 -17.58 -1.26 -1.69
C ALA A 581 -17.27 -2.59 -2.40
N MET A 582 -18.31 -3.27 -2.90
CA MET A 582 -18.14 -4.51 -3.67
C MET A 582 -17.38 -4.29 -4.97
N GLN A 583 -17.75 -3.27 -5.76
CA GLN A 583 -17.06 -2.92 -7.00
C GLN A 583 -15.56 -2.69 -6.77
N ARG A 584 -15.21 -1.86 -5.79
CA ARG A 584 -13.81 -1.55 -5.46
C ARG A 584 -13.05 -2.79 -4.98
N ALA A 585 -13.71 -3.70 -4.27
CA ALA A 585 -13.09 -4.95 -3.84
C ALA A 585 -12.78 -5.87 -5.03
N LEU A 586 -13.67 -5.93 -6.03
CA LEU A 586 -13.45 -6.66 -7.28
C LEU A 586 -12.35 -6.01 -8.12
N GLU A 587 -12.37 -4.68 -8.26
CA GLU A 587 -11.33 -3.91 -8.97
C GLU A 587 -9.95 -4.12 -8.34
N ASP A 588 -9.87 -4.07 -7.01
CA ASP A 588 -8.62 -4.31 -6.27
C ASP A 588 -8.12 -5.75 -6.42
N ALA A 589 -9.04 -6.72 -6.50
CA ALA A 589 -8.75 -8.12 -6.76
C ALA A 589 -8.52 -8.45 -8.24
N GLN A 590 -8.71 -7.48 -9.15
CA GLN A 590 -8.71 -7.68 -10.61
C GLN A 590 -9.68 -8.77 -11.08
N LEU A 591 -10.83 -8.88 -10.41
CA LEU A 591 -11.86 -9.88 -10.71
C LEU A 591 -13.02 -9.28 -11.49
N LYS A 592 -13.63 -10.08 -12.35
CA LYS A 592 -14.92 -9.75 -12.96
C LYS A 592 -16.06 -10.31 -12.10
N PRO A 593 -17.28 -9.75 -12.21
CA PRO A 593 -18.45 -10.30 -11.51
C PRO A 593 -18.65 -11.80 -11.75
N GLU A 594 -18.34 -12.31 -12.94
CA GLU A 594 -18.50 -13.72 -13.32
C GLU A 594 -17.51 -14.68 -12.63
N ASP A 595 -16.47 -14.16 -11.99
CA ASP A 595 -15.48 -14.95 -11.25
C ASP A 595 -15.94 -15.24 -9.81
N VAL A 596 -16.95 -14.52 -9.30
CA VAL A 596 -17.49 -14.71 -7.96
C VAL A 596 -18.57 -15.78 -7.98
N GLY A 597 -18.48 -16.76 -7.08
CA GLY A 597 -19.50 -17.80 -6.90
C GLY A 597 -20.38 -17.61 -5.66
N TYR A 598 -19.90 -16.85 -4.67
CA TYR A 598 -20.55 -16.75 -3.37
C TYR A 598 -20.52 -15.33 -2.82
N ILE A 599 -21.61 -14.89 -2.20
CA ILE A 599 -21.63 -13.69 -1.36
C ILE A 599 -22.06 -14.05 0.05
N ASN A 600 -21.16 -13.81 1.00
CA ASN A 600 -21.54 -13.74 2.41
C ASN A 600 -22.03 -12.32 2.69
N ALA A 601 -23.36 -12.18 2.75
CA ALA A 601 -24.03 -10.90 2.84
C ALA A 601 -23.98 -10.33 4.26
N HIS A 602 -24.02 -9.00 4.35
CA HIS A 602 -24.17 -8.32 5.62
C HIS A 602 -25.57 -8.51 6.25
N ALA A 603 -26.60 -8.74 5.44
CA ALA A 603 -28.02 -8.83 5.80
C ALA A 603 -28.28 -9.23 7.25
N THR A 604 -28.83 -8.28 8.00
CA THR A 604 -28.94 -8.30 9.46
C THR A 604 -30.33 -8.67 9.92
N SER A 605 -31.22 -9.15 9.03
CA SER A 605 -32.64 -9.36 9.33
C SER A 605 -33.38 -8.02 9.52
N THR A 606 -32.91 -6.95 8.86
CA THR A 606 -33.59 -5.65 8.87
C THR A 606 -34.38 -5.44 7.57
N PRO A 607 -35.59 -4.88 7.61
CA PRO A 607 -36.41 -4.70 6.40
C PRO A 607 -35.69 -3.94 5.28
N ILE A 608 -35.12 -2.79 5.64
CA ILE A 608 -34.48 -1.84 4.73
C ILE A 608 -33.10 -2.34 4.28
N GLY A 609 -32.26 -2.78 5.23
CA GLY A 609 -30.88 -3.16 4.97
C GLY A 609 -30.76 -4.36 4.02
N ASP A 610 -31.46 -5.44 4.33
CA ASP A 610 -31.42 -6.68 3.55
C ASP A 610 -31.90 -6.45 2.10
N ALA A 611 -32.94 -5.63 1.91
CA ALA A 611 -33.47 -5.31 0.59
C ALA A 611 -32.50 -4.43 -0.22
N ILE A 612 -31.85 -3.45 0.41
CA ILE A 612 -30.85 -2.59 -0.25
C ILE A 612 -29.62 -3.39 -0.66
N GLU A 613 -29.13 -4.27 0.21
CA GLU A 613 -27.99 -5.12 -0.12
C GLU A 613 -28.31 -6.07 -1.27
N SER A 614 -29.48 -6.72 -1.25
CA SER A 614 -29.94 -7.57 -2.35
C SER A 614 -29.96 -6.82 -3.69
N ARG A 615 -30.56 -5.62 -3.73
CA ARG A 615 -30.58 -4.80 -4.95
C ARG A 615 -29.18 -4.37 -5.40
N ALA A 616 -28.28 -4.05 -4.47
CA ALA A 616 -26.90 -3.70 -4.80
C ALA A 616 -26.14 -4.89 -5.42
N ILE A 617 -26.36 -6.11 -4.90
CA ILE A 617 -25.83 -7.36 -5.47
C ILE A 617 -26.38 -7.57 -6.88
N ILE A 618 -27.70 -7.55 -7.05
CA ILE A 618 -28.34 -7.77 -8.36
C ILE A 618 -27.84 -6.73 -9.38
N ARG A 619 -27.70 -5.47 -8.97
CA ARG A 619 -27.20 -4.39 -9.83
C ARG A 619 -25.74 -4.60 -10.25
N LEU A 620 -24.85 -4.97 -9.33
CA LEU A 620 -23.43 -5.14 -9.63
C LEU A 620 -23.16 -6.37 -10.49
N PHE A 621 -23.84 -7.48 -10.20
CA PHE A 621 -23.60 -8.75 -10.85
C PHE A 621 -24.48 -8.97 -12.10
N GLY A 622 -25.49 -8.13 -12.33
CA GLY A 622 -26.32 -8.15 -13.54
C GLY A 622 -26.88 -9.54 -13.83
N HIS A 623 -26.64 -10.06 -15.04
CA HIS A 623 -27.07 -11.40 -15.43
C HIS A 623 -26.45 -12.53 -14.59
N HIS A 624 -25.25 -12.33 -14.07
CA HIS A 624 -24.56 -13.31 -13.22
C HIS A 624 -25.21 -13.47 -11.85
N ALA A 625 -26.04 -12.53 -11.40
CA ALA A 625 -26.74 -12.62 -10.11
C ALA A 625 -27.56 -13.93 -9.96
N SER A 626 -28.12 -14.43 -11.07
CA SER A 626 -28.86 -15.71 -11.11
C SER A 626 -28.02 -16.96 -10.89
N LYS A 627 -26.69 -16.84 -10.97
CA LYS A 627 -25.71 -17.92 -10.76
C LYS A 627 -24.97 -17.80 -9.43
N LEU A 628 -25.20 -16.71 -8.68
CA LEU A 628 -24.60 -16.51 -7.37
C LEU A 628 -25.35 -17.31 -6.31
N ALA A 629 -24.57 -17.88 -5.39
CA ALA A 629 -25.07 -18.27 -4.09
C ALA A 629 -24.88 -17.10 -3.11
N VAL A 630 -25.90 -16.76 -2.34
CA VAL A 630 -25.85 -15.68 -1.34
C VAL A 630 -26.37 -16.24 -0.02
N SER A 631 -25.73 -15.91 1.09
CA SER A 631 -26.30 -16.24 2.39
C SER A 631 -25.94 -15.20 3.43
N SER A 632 -26.75 -15.11 4.48
CA SER A 632 -26.32 -14.48 5.74
C SER A 632 -26.33 -15.51 6.86
N THR A 633 -25.20 -15.61 7.56
CA THR A 633 -25.01 -16.52 8.69
C THR A 633 -25.52 -15.94 10.01
N LYS A 634 -25.97 -14.67 10.03
CA LYS A 634 -26.44 -13.98 11.25
C LYS A 634 -27.71 -14.58 11.84
N GLY A 635 -28.44 -15.39 11.09
CA GLY A 635 -29.54 -16.19 11.63
C GLY A 635 -29.07 -17.18 12.69
N ALA A 636 -27.84 -17.69 12.56
CA ALA A 636 -27.28 -18.70 13.44
C ALA A 636 -26.52 -18.09 14.63
N HIS A 637 -25.66 -17.09 14.39
CA HIS A 637 -24.79 -16.52 15.42
C HIS A 637 -25.19 -15.12 15.91
N GLY A 638 -26.31 -14.58 15.42
CA GLY A 638 -26.72 -13.20 15.69
C GLY A 638 -25.82 -12.19 14.97
N HIS A 639 -25.83 -10.94 15.45
CA HIS A 639 -25.03 -9.86 14.90
C HIS A 639 -23.99 -9.40 15.92
N LEU A 640 -22.73 -9.84 15.74
CA LEU A 640 -21.61 -9.57 16.64
C LEU A 640 -21.05 -8.13 16.53
N LEU A 641 -21.86 -7.17 16.09
CA LEU A 641 -21.50 -5.77 15.87
C LEU A 641 -20.11 -5.62 15.22
N GLY A 642 -19.10 -5.12 15.95
CA GLY A 642 -17.75 -4.93 15.43
C GLY A 642 -17.05 -6.22 14.95
N SER A 643 -17.41 -7.38 15.51
CA SER A 643 -16.84 -8.68 15.15
C SER A 643 -17.64 -9.46 14.09
N ALA A 644 -18.75 -8.89 13.58
CA ALA A 644 -19.56 -9.56 12.56
C ALA A 644 -18.77 -9.76 11.25
N GLY A 645 -18.09 -8.71 10.80
CA GLY A 645 -17.44 -8.73 9.48
C GLY A 645 -16.30 -9.75 9.33
N ASN A 646 -15.57 -10.03 10.40
CA ASN A 646 -14.46 -10.98 10.45
C ASN A 646 -14.94 -12.42 10.75
N LEU A 647 -15.94 -12.63 11.63
CA LEU A 647 -16.50 -13.97 11.81
C LEU A 647 -17.14 -14.49 10.50
N GLU A 648 -17.84 -13.60 9.78
CA GLU A 648 -18.42 -13.91 8.48
C GLU A 648 -17.38 -14.12 7.38
N ALA A 649 -16.28 -13.36 7.40
CA ALA A 649 -15.14 -13.61 6.52
C ALA A 649 -14.55 -15.00 6.75
N LEU A 650 -14.53 -15.46 8.01
CA LEU A 650 -14.01 -16.77 8.37
C LEU A 650 -14.89 -17.87 7.77
N PHE A 651 -16.22 -17.74 7.89
CA PHE A 651 -17.13 -18.69 7.23
C PHE A 651 -17.05 -18.63 5.70
N ALA A 652 -16.83 -17.45 5.10
CA ALA A 652 -16.60 -17.33 3.66
C ALA A 652 -15.30 -18.01 3.21
N LEU A 653 -14.20 -17.85 3.97
CA LEU A 653 -12.94 -18.55 3.73
C LEU A 653 -13.13 -20.08 3.81
N LEU A 654 -13.81 -20.57 4.85
CA LEU A 654 -14.10 -21.99 5.00
C LEU A 654 -15.03 -22.52 3.90
N ALA A 655 -15.98 -21.71 3.43
CA ALA A 655 -16.83 -22.06 2.30
C ALA A 655 -16.02 -22.26 1.01
N CYS A 656 -15.08 -21.36 0.73
CA CYS A 656 -14.13 -21.52 -0.38
C CYS A 656 -13.27 -22.77 -0.20
N ARG A 657 -12.68 -22.98 0.98
CA ARG A 657 -11.78 -24.10 1.26
C ARG A 657 -12.46 -25.46 1.18
N HIS A 658 -13.69 -25.58 1.70
CA HIS A 658 -14.41 -26.85 1.82
C HIS A 658 -15.41 -27.10 0.69
N GLY A 659 -15.62 -26.12 -0.20
CA GLY A 659 -16.60 -26.25 -1.26
C GLY A 659 -18.02 -26.44 -0.73
N GLN A 660 -18.39 -25.70 0.32
CA GLN A 660 -19.73 -25.78 0.92
C GLN A 660 -20.24 -24.40 1.30
N PHE A 661 -21.44 -24.07 0.84
CA PHE A 661 -22.13 -22.84 1.21
C PHE A 661 -22.87 -23.00 2.54
N PRO A 662 -22.65 -22.12 3.52
CA PRO A 662 -23.42 -22.12 4.75
C PRO A 662 -24.88 -21.65 4.51
N PRO A 663 -25.86 -22.17 5.24
CA PRO A 663 -27.25 -21.81 5.06
C PRO A 663 -27.58 -20.41 5.58
N THR A 664 -28.57 -19.77 4.94
CA THR A 664 -29.39 -18.74 5.59
C THR A 664 -30.49 -19.44 6.38
N VAL A 665 -30.27 -19.62 7.69
CA VAL A 665 -31.28 -20.20 8.58
C VAL A 665 -32.48 -19.26 8.74
N ASN A 666 -33.64 -19.81 9.10
CA ASN A 666 -34.91 -19.10 9.31
C ASN A 666 -35.54 -18.43 8.08
N LEU A 667 -34.96 -18.62 6.88
CA LEU A 667 -35.51 -18.10 5.63
C LEU A 667 -36.66 -18.99 5.12
N ASN A 668 -37.90 -18.56 5.33
CA ASN A 668 -39.11 -19.29 4.96
C ASN A 668 -39.76 -18.74 3.68
N SER A 669 -39.81 -17.42 3.53
CA SER A 669 -40.31 -16.76 2.32
C SER A 669 -39.45 -15.56 1.93
N ILE A 670 -39.25 -15.39 0.63
CA ILE A 670 -38.45 -14.32 0.01
C ILE A 670 -39.39 -13.45 -0.82
N SER A 671 -39.25 -12.13 -0.74
CA SER A 671 -40.03 -11.19 -1.54
C SER A 671 -39.71 -11.32 -3.04
N GLU A 672 -40.69 -11.01 -3.88
CA GLU A 672 -40.61 -11.22 -5.34
C GLU A 672 -39.39 -10.56 -6.00
N ASP A 673 -39.00 -9.38 -5.53
CA ASP A 673 -37.87 -8.59 -6.05
C ASP A 673 -36.49 -9.22 -5.79
N MET A 674 -36.40 -10.20 -4.89
CA MET A 674 -35.16 -10.91 -4.55
C MET A 674 -35.08 -12.33 -5.15
N LYS A 675 -36.18 -12.88 -5.70
CA LYS A 675 -36.23 -14.30 -6.15
C LYS A 675 -35.26 -14.68 -7.27
N SER A 676 -34.62 -13.71 -7.90
CA SER A 676 -33.61 -13.92 -8.94
C SER A 676 -32.26 -14.45 -8.43
N VAL A 677 -32.07 -14.57 -7.11
CA VAL A 677 -30.82 -14.99 -6.46
C VAL A 677 -31.05 -16.20 -5.55
N ASN A 678 -30.09 -17.15 -5.51
CA ASN A 678 -30.14 -18.29 -4.58
C ASN A 678 -29.64 -17.87 -3.19
N TYR A 679 -30.56 -17.69 -2.23
CA TYR A 679 -30.24 -17.29 -0.85
C TYR A 679 -29.87 -18.44 0.11
N ILE A 680 -29.65 -19.64 -0.41
CA ILE A 680 -29.23 -20.83 0.36
C ILE A 680 -30.16 -21.04 1.57
N ALA A 681 -31.47 -21.09 1.32
CA ALA A 681 -32.46 -21.14 2.38
C ALA A 681 -32.37 -22.45 3.18
N LYS A 682 -32.29 -22.33 4.52
CA LYS A 682 -32.42 -23.40 5.55
C LYS A 682 -31.32 -24.47 5.59
N ALA A 683 -30.79 -24.92 4.46
CA ALA A 683 -29.84 -26.02 4.41
C ALA A 683 -28.60 -25.64 3.60
N SER A 684 -27.43 -26.12 4.07
CA SER A 684 -26.17 -25.95 3.35
C SER A 684 -26.24 -26.59 1.97
N GLN A 685 -25.48 -26.03 1.03
CA GLN A 685 -25.42 -26.50 -0.35
C GLN A 685 -23.96 -26.74 -0.73
N SER A 686 -23.70 -27.75 -1.55
CA SER A 686 -22.35 -27.96 -2.10
C SER A 686 -21.99 -26.83 -3.07
N TRP A 687 -20.75 -26.35 -3.01
CA TRP A 687 -20.14 -25.48 -4.00
C TRP A 687 -19.34 -26.33 -4.98
N PRO A 688 -19.87 -26.60 -6.19
CA PRO A 688 -19.26 -27.54 -7.13
C PRO A 688 -17.81 -27.18 -7.47
N ASP A 689 -16.99 -28.21 -7.67
CA ASP A 689 -15.64 -28.03 -8.20
C ASP A 689 -15.68 -27.46 -9.64
N GLY A 690 -14.65 -26.71 -10.00
CA GLY A 690 -14.53 -26.12 -11.33
C GLY A 690 -13.55 -24.95 -11.32
N LYS A 691 -14.05 -23.75 -11.64
CA LYS A 691 -13.29 -22.51 -11.50
C LYS A 691 -12.86 -22.30 -10.05
N ARG A 692 -11.80 -21.49 -9.86
CA ARG A 692 -11.37 -21.04 -8.53
C ARG A 692 -12.56 -20.50 -7.75
N ARG A 693 -12.78 -21.01 -6.54
CA ARG A 693 -13.84 -20.55 -5.66
C ARG A 693 -13.47 -19.18 -5.10
N VAL A 694 -14.30 -18.19 -5.42
CA VAL A 694 -14.16 -16.81 -4.95
C VAL A 694 -15.45 -16.35 -4.31
N ALA A 695 -15.33 -15.82 -3.10
CA ALA A 695 -16.41 -15.26 -2.30
C ALA A 695 -16.21 -13.76 -2.11
N VAL A 696 -17.31 -13.01 -2.07
CA VAL A 696 -17.32 -11.63 -1.58
C VAL A 696 -18.00 -11.60 -0.22
N LYS A 697 -17.36 -10.96 0.75
CA LYS A 697 -17.92 -10.78 2.08
C LYS A 697 -18.20 -9.30 2.33
N ASN A 698 -19.43 -8.96 2.71
CA ASN A 698 -19.88 -7.59 2.93
C ASN A 698 -20.05 -7.25 4.43
N ALA A 699 -19.65 -6.06 4.86
CA ALA A 699 -20.12 -5.47 6.12
C ALA A 699 -20.40 -3.99 5.99
N PHE A 700 -21.55 -3.58 6.50
CA PHE A 700 -22.03 -2.21 6.46
C PHE A 700 -22.31 -1.73 7.88
N GLY A 701 -21.74 -0.61 8.26
CA GLY A 701 -21.83 -0.05 9.61
C GLY A 701 -22.64 1.23 9.66
N PHE A 702 -23.16 1.55 10.84
CA PHE A 702 -23.67 2.88 11.15
C PHE A 702 -22.64 3.97 10.82
N GLY A 703 -23.14 5.16 10.49
CA GLY A 703 -22.36 6.22 9.85
C GLY A 703 -22.20 6.03 8.34
N GLY A 704 -22.79 4.97 7.77
CA GLY A 704 -22.76 4.70 6.33
C GLY A 704 -21.40 4.19 5.86
N THR A 705 -20.64 3.52 6.71
CA THR A 705 -19.31 3.01 6.39
C THR A 705 -19.40 1.57 5.88
N ASN A 706 -18.84 1.30 4.71
CA ASN A 706 -19.03 0.03 4.02
C ASN A 706 -17.70 -0.62 3.66
N ALA A 707 -17.61 -1.94 3.82
CA ALA A 707 -16.44 -2.75 3.49
C ALA A 707 -16.84 -4.03 2.78
N SER A 708 -16.08 -4.38 1.73
CA SER A 708 -16.16 -5.68 1.07
C SER A 708 -14.77 -6.30 0.91
N LEU A 709 -14.69 -7.62 1.15
CA LEU A 709 -13.48 -8.41 1.00
C LEU A 709 -13.71 -9.49 -0.08
N CYS A 710 -12.77 -9.63 -1.00
CA CYS A 710 -12.71 -10.76 -1.94
C CYS A 710 -11.82 -11.84 -1.35
N ILE A 711 -12.37 -13.03 -1.16
CA ILE A 711 -11.73 -14.16 -0.47
C ILE A 711 -11.75 -15.36 -1.40
N ALA A 712 -10.65 -16.08 -1.53
CA ALA A 712 -10.57 -17.23 -2.42
C ALA A 712 -9.92 -18.45 -1.78
N GLU A 713 -10.22 -19.63 -2.33
CA GLU A 713 -9.39 -20.81 -2.09
C GLU A 713 -7.98 -20.57 -2.67
N PHE A 714 -6.97 -21.13 -1.99
CA PHE A 714 -5.59 -21.12 -2.47
C PHE A 714 -5.40 -22.25 -3.47
N LYS A 715 -4.81 -21.95 -4.63
CA LYS A 715 -4.39 -22.92 -5.65
C LYS A 715 -2.96 -22.54 -6.08
N ASP A 716 -2.03 -23.47 -5.89
CA ASP A 716 -0.59 -23.31 -6.21
C ASP A 716 -0.32 -22.96 -7.68
#